data_AF-A0A935P1V7-F1
#
_entry.id   AF-A0A935P1V7-F1
#
_cell.length_a   1.000
_cell.length_b   1.000
_cell.length_c   1.000
_cell.angle_alpha   90.00
_cell.angle_beta   90.00
_cell.angle_gamma   90.00
#
_symmetry.space_group_name_H-M   'P 1'
#
loop_
_entity.id
_entity.type
_entity.pdbx_description
1 polymer ?
#
loop_
_entity_poly.entity_id
_entity_poly.type
_entity_poly.pdbx_seq_one_letter_code
_entity_poly.pdbx_strand_id
1 'polypeptide(L)'
;MPPDGGVEPGPFPRDPHAGQFEWAVLIPGVGSQVVLANGPGGSIFVAGNHNGAIDAGDVHLPAPTGQAIAVLKLDARARPLWGRSLGVGASLWGTNVRSATVTTSGDVVIGGSFVGTSFDAGTGPLPAVGNTEGFVARLDGATGATQWARSFAGGGEDDVSTVAADPWSDDVYVHGEIAAQAVGGRWQPGYAFLDRYDASGLPIWSRQLEMKVSWQHELAVDHLYGPVVTGRYYGSLVVDGFRLTVDPGDMEGNLAVIGFAPDGRARFVRQLFDESDGFHQRLLAAPDGHLYISTTVDESDGIAFDDDHVLTGMSGLDDVALVRLTADGARTWTTVIDAERPEAPKMLAADAEGAVYLLGSCNRAIRFAPVIDCDSNDSFLVSYGPNGDYRWSTYVFGTPGWAQAIAAVPGRSRLLVAGEVLGAASFGGAELQGTGLFVASVVTGPAYANPLPPPPVVTSVVLEGVLDGQLRQGGAGTLSVSGEHLAQIKSVRVGSRDVFVANATNNLLRIPYAAPHGEALGPLRLVLTHPRGQLGVTTPLQITPIVVSQSGTDTGLGTFASPLRLCRDDWSTLARLGDTIQLLAGNYPCEQRLVLRRGVIVKGEGTTQTKLGAIGRPFGPFSVGYGPHGTTQFLQLSFLSSASDGAILSASSVDLSLRDIDFLSLSAFGLRLDRGVGRASLERVRYLDGKASAIYSNGDIQIDGRQVTIQSTISEGVTLRAGRLILRDSAITAFRTAIEIGALTEGGPLPHHLLLERSTLSAYHGVRSYHANVEVFDSELVGIGQPAGGYGIDLVDGSATVARTRIRGFMSGLSRSYWSPDHSGNVDLDQADVAAAGWGVVFGSDRTGALRIRRSMISGGSAALRLWGSFASVDLGTAAETGANALSSSPTGHALLDDRGAVGAPIDAMGTTLNGNSYSGELRGPSSTPDLMQSAANVVRF
;
A
#
# COMPACT_ATOMS: atom_id res chain seq x y z
N MET A 1 -37.41 42.64 -29.13
CA MET A 1 -38.09 42.59 -27.83
C MET A 1 -37.94 41.17 -27.32
N PRO A 2 -37.18 40.93 -26.24
CA PRO A 2 -37.24 39.65 -25.52
C PRO A 2 -38.61 39.54 -24.83
N PRO A 3 -39.08 38.32 -24.51
CA PRO A 3 -40.29 38.12 -23.73
C PRO A 3 -40.14 38.69 -22.31
N ASP A 4 -41.24 39.19 -21.78
CA ASP A 4 -41.35 39.97 -20.55
C ASP A 4 -40.70 39.26 -19.33
N GLY A 5 -39.64 39.86 -18.78
CA GLY A 5 -39.01 39.45 -17.50
C GLY A 5 -37.48 39.49 -17.45
N GLY A 6 -36.79 39.54 -18.59
CA GLY A 6 -35.33 39.68 -18.64
C GLY A 6 -34.88 41.14 -18.50
N VAL A 7 -33.94 41.40 -17.59
CA VAL A 7 -33.20 42.67 -17.59
C VAL A 7 -32.24 42.65 -18.78
N GLU A 8 -32.40 43.56 -19.75
CA GLU A 8 -31.40 43.76 -20.81
C GLU A 8 -30.05 44.19 -20.18
N PRO A 9 -28.90 43.79 -20.76
CA PRO A 9 -27.58 44.07 -20.19
C PRO A 9 -27.26 45.56 -20.26
N GLY A 10 -27.58 46.29 -19.18
CA GLY A 10 -26.93 47.55 -18.85
C GLY A 10 -25.54 47.28 -18.26
N PRO A 11 -24.58 48.22 -18.35
CA PRO A 11 -23.29 48.04 -17.72
C PRO A 11 -23.48 47.88 -16.21
N PHE A 12 -23.26 46.66 -15.71
CA PHE A 12 -23.10 46.42 -14.29
C PHE A 12 -21.98 47.33 -13.76
N PRO A 13 -22.09 47.86 -12.53
CA PRO A 13 -20.99 48.56 -11.88
C PRO A 13 -19.70 47.76 -12.01
N ARG A 14 -18.72 48.34 -12.72
CA ARG A 14 -17.43 47.67 -12.93
C ARG A 14 -16.61 47.80 -11.65
N ASP A 15 -16.47 46.69 -10.94
CA ASP A 15 -15.35 46.53 -10.03
C ASP A 15 -14.16 45.93 -10.83
N PRO A 16 -13.10 46.71 -11.13
CA PRO A 16 -11.93 46.19 -11.85
C PRO A 16 -11.15 45.11 -11.07
N HIS A 17 -11.56 44.82 -9.84
CA HIS A 17 -10.88 43.95 -8.91
C HIS A 17 -11.67 42.67 -8.54
N ALA A 18 -12.87 42.48 -9.07
CA ALA A 18 -13.72 41.31 -8.84
C ALA A 18 -14.16 40.64 -10.16
N GLY A 19 -14.71 39.43 -10.08
CA GLY A 19 -15.45 38.84 -11.20
C GLY A 19 -16.69 39.69 -11.52
N GLN A 20 -16.90 39.99 -12.80
CA GLN A 20 -17.96 40.93 -13.21
C GLN A 20 -19.14 40.17 -13.83
N PHE A 21 -20.34 40.35 -13.28
CA PHE A 21 -21.56 39.86 -13.91
C PHE A 21 -21.78 40.55 -15.25
N GLU A 22 -22.05 39.76 -16.29
CA GLU A 22 -22.29 40.26 -17.66
C GLU A 22 -23.79 40.31 -17.98
N TRP A 23 -24.53 39.33 -17.48
CA TRP A 23 -25.98 39.21 -17.62
C TRP A 23 -26.49 38.22 -16.59
N ALA A 24 -27.77 38.36 -16.22
CA ALA A 24 -28.52 37.38 -15.44
C ALA A 24 -29.94 37.28 -15.99
N VAL A 25 -30.49 36.06 -16.02
CA VAL A 25 -31.83 35.75 -16.54
C VAL A 25 -32.59 34.95 -15.50
N LEU A 26 -33.87 35.32 -15.29
CA LEU A 26 -34.81 34.57 -14.46
C LEU A 26 -35.67 33.65 -15.33
N ILE A 27 -35.86 32.40 -14.89
CA ILE A 27 -36.74 31.40 -15.47
C ILE A 27 -37.79 31.04 -14.39
N PRO A 28 -39.01 31.59 -14.48
CA PRO A 28 -40.07 31.32 -13.51
C PRO A 28 -40.48 29.84 -13.49
N GLY A 29 -40.93 29.37 -12.33
CA GLY A 29 -41.56 28.05 -12.17
C GLY A 29 -40.59 26.88 -11.92
N VAL A 30 -39.29 27.04 -12.17
CA VAL A 30 -38.24 26.09 -11.73
C VAL A 30 -37.65 26.58 -10.40
N GLY A 31 -37.53 25.72 -9.40
CA GLY A 31 -36.99 26.08 -8.07
C GLY A 31 -36.58 24.86 -7.25
N SER A 32 -35.61 25.04 -6.35
CA SER A 32 -34.93 23.98 -5.57
C SER A 32 -34.10 22.95 -6.38
N GLN A 33 -32.94 22.59 -5.83
CA GLN A 33 -32.00 21.58 -6.36
C GLN A 33 -31.59 21.82 -7.82
N VAL A 34 -30.96 22.97 -8.08
CA VAL A 34 -30.52 23.37 -9.42
C VAL A 34 -29.14 22.80 -9.74
N VAL A 35 -29.02 22.13 -10.89
CA VAL A 35 -27.76 21.64 -11.47
C VAL A 35 -27.54 22.22 -12.85
N LEU A 36 -26.28 22.41 -13.25
CA LEU A 36 -25.90 23.02 -14.53
C LEU A 36 -24.82 22.18 -15.21
N ALA A 37 -24.93 22.02 -16.53
CA ALA A 37 -23.90 21.38 -17.35
C ALA A 37 -23.68 22.14 -18.67
N ASN A 38 -22.41 22.26 -19.08
CA ASN A 38 -22.05 22.89 -20.35
C ASN A 38 -22.14 21.88 -21.50
N GLY A 39 -22.82 22.25 -22.57
CA GLY A 39 -22.93 21.45 -23.79
C GLY A 39 -22.17 22.05 -24.99
N PRO A 40 -22.13 21.30 -26.10
CA PRO A 40 -21.43 21.71 -27.32
C PRO A 40 -21.92 23.06 -27.86
N GLY A 41 -20.99 23.83 -28.46
CA GLY A 41 -21.31 25.14 -29.05
C GLY A 41 -21.71 26.23 -28.04
N GLY A 42 -21.51 25.98 -26.74
CA GLY A 42 -21.88 26.89 -25.66
C GLY A 42 -23.36 26.79 -25.27
N SER A 43 -24.06 25.72 -25.62
CA SER A 43 -25.37 25.43 -25.04
C SER A 43 -25.23 25.14 -23.54
N ILE A 44 -26.27 25.47 -22.77
CA ILE A 44 -26.30 25.28 -21.32
C ILE A 44 -27.46 24.35 -21.00
N PHE A 45 -27.21 23.29 -20.24
CA PHE A 45 -28.28 22.46 -19.69
C PHE A 45 -28.49 22.85 -18.24
N VAL A 46 -29.75 23.05 -17.85
CA VAL A 46 -30.12 23.28 -16.47
C VAL A 46 -31.22 22.29 -16.10
N ALA A 47 -31.06 21.64 -14.96
CA ALA A 47 -32.13 20.83 -14.39
C ALA A 47 -32.44 21.30 -12.97
N GLY A 48 -33.71 21.23 -12.59
CA GLY A 48 -34.17 21.61 -11.27
C GLY A 48 -35.59 21.09 -11.03
N ASN A 49 -36.01 21.09 -9.78
CA ASN A 49 -37.35 20.65 -9.44
C ASN A 49 -38.38 21.72 -9.86
N HIS A 50 -39.61 21.29 -10.14
CA HIS A 50 -40.74 22.20 -10.35
C HIS A 50 -42.06 21.57 -9.89
N ASN A 51 -42.94 22.42 -9.38
CA ASN A 51 -44.31 22.08 -8.96
C ASN A 51 -45.37 22.95 -9.66
N GLY A 52 -44.93 23.99 -10.39
CA GLY A 52 -45.77 24.86 -11.21
C GLY A 52 -45.51 24.69 -12.69
N ALA A 53 -46.31 25.39 -13.50
CA ALA A 53 -46.03 25.52 -14.93
C ALA A 53 -44.75 26.35 -15.14
N ILE A 54 -44.01 26.03 -16.20
CA ILE A 54 -42.81 26.76 -16.61
C ILE A 54 -43.10 27.44 -17.93
N ASP A 55 -42.99 28.76 -17.94
CA ASP A 55 -43.19 29.62 -19.09
C ASP A 55 -41.88 30.37 -19.38
N ALA A 56 -41.12 29.90 -20.37
CA ALA A 56 -39.79 30.40 -20.66
C ALA A 56 -39.60 30.63 -22.18
N GLY A 57 -40.05 31.79 -22.67
CA GLY A 57 -40.03 32.11 -24.10
C GLY A 57 -40.94 31.16 -24.89
N ASP A 58 -40.39 30.47 -25.90
CA ASP A 58 -41.13 29.49 -26.71
C ASP A 58 -41.25 28.10 -26.04
N VAL A 59 -40.66 27.92 -24.85
CA VAL A 59 -40.73 26.69 -24.07
C VAL A 59 -41.85 26.81 -23.03
N HIS A 60 -42.87 25.96 -23.16
CA HIS A 60 -43.99 25.85 -22.21
C HIS A 60 -44.06 24.43 -21.64
N LEU A 61 -43.95 24.30 -20.32
CA LEU A 61 -44.17 23.04 -19.61
C LEU A 61 -45.38 23.19 -18.68
N PRO A 62 -46.37 22.28 -18.76
CA PRO A 62 -47.54 22.36 -17.88
C PRO A 62 -47.17 22.07 -16.43
N ALA A 63 -48.01 22.54 -15.50
CA ALA A 63 -47.88 22.19 -14.09
C ALA A 63 -48.02 20.67 -13.91
N PRO A 64 -47.06 20.01 -13.25
CA PRO A 64 -47.13 18.57 -13.01
C PRO A 64 -48.16 18.25 -11.92
N THR A 65 -48.64 17.01 -11.90
CA THR A 65 -49.30 16.46 -10.70
C THR A 65 -48.22 16.07 -9.69
N GLY A 66 -47.97 16.90 -8.68
CA GLY A 66 -46.90 16.70 -7.68
C GLY A 66 -45.62 17.48 -8.00
N GLN A 67 -44.47 16.96 -7.58
CA GLN A 67 -43.15 17.52 -7.90
C GLN A 67 -42.51 16.74 -9.06
N ALA A 68 -42.00 17.44 -10.07
CA ALA A 68 -41.30 16.86 -11.22
C ALA A 68 -39.93 17.53 -11.42
N ILE A 69 -39.09 16.94 -12.26
CA ILE A 69 -37.80 17.51 -12.66
C ILE A 69 -37.96 18.17 -14.03
N ALA A 70 -37.64 19.46 -14.10
CA ALA A 70 -37.51 20.17 -15.36
C ALA A 70 -36.08 20.05 -15.86
N VAL A 71 -35.91 19.70 -17.14
CA VAL A 71 -34.63 19.75 -17.85
C VAL A 71 -34.78 20.74 -19.01
N LEU A 72 -33.98 21.79 -18.99
CA LEU A 72 -33.99 22.86 -19.99
C LEU A 72 -32.66 22.88 -20.72
N LYS A 73 -32.70 22.97 -22.05
CA LYS A 73 -31.54 23.37 -22.86
C LYS A 73 -31.67 24.83 -23.22
N LEU A 74 -30.60 25.58 -22.98
CA LEU A 74 -30.48 27.00 -23.28
C LEU A 74 -29.34 27.24 -24.28
N ASP A 75 -29.38 28.36 -24.99
CA ASP A 75 -28.24 28.85 -25.77
C ASP A 75 -27.18 29.53 -24.88
N ALA A 76 -26.08 29.98 -25.48
CA ALA A 76 -24.98 30.64 -24.76
C ALA A 76 -25.35 31.99 -24.10
N ARG A 77 -26.58 32.48 -24.30
CA ARG A 77 -27.14 33.69 -23.68
C ARG A 77 -28.32 33.33 -22.76
N ALA A 78 -28.39 32.08 -22.31
CA ALA A 78 -29.45 31.53 -21.46
C ALA A 78 -30.87 31.63 -22.06
N ARG A 79 -31.01 31.67 -23.39
CA ARG A 79 -32.33 31.61 -24.03
C ARG A 79 -32.80 30.16 -24.15
N PRO A 80 -34.02 29.82 -23.71
CA PRO A 80 -34.54 28.46 -23.83
C PRO A 80 -34.64 27.99 -25.29
N LEU A 81 -34.14 26.78 -25.54
CA LEU A 81 -34.20 26.07 -26.83
C LEU A 81 -35.23 24.94 -26.77
N TRP A 82 -35.23 24.16 -25.69
CA TRP A 82 -36.26 23.16 -25.40
C TRP A 82 -36.37 22.90 -23.89
N GLY A 83 -37.50 22.34 -23.46
CA GLY A 83 -37.72 21.89 -22.08
C GLY A 83 -38.42 20.53 -22.00
N ARG A 84 -38.15 19.78 -20.93
CA ARG A 84 -38.78 18.49 -20.60
C ARG A 84 -39.13 18.43 -19.12
N SER A 85 -40.26 17.81 -18.80
CA SER A 85 -40.68 17.51 -17.43
C SER A 85 -40.63 15.99 -17.25
N LEU A 86 -39.92 15.53 -16.22
CA LEU A 86 -39.67 14.13 -15.91
C LEU A 86 -40.21 13.79 -14.51
N GLY A 87 -40.68 12.55 -14.30
CA GLY A 87 -41.25 12.13 -13.04
C GLY A 87 -42.68 12.63 -12.80
N VAL A 88 -43.40 13.01 -13.87
CA VAL A 88 -44.78 13.47 -13.77
C VAL A 88 -45.66 12.37 -13.16
N GLY A 89 -46.36 12.68 -12.06
CA GLY A 89 -47.19 11.72 -11.33
C GLY A 89 -46.49 11.04 -10.14
N ALA A 90 -45.25 11.44 -9.80
CA ALA A 90 -44.59 11.07 -8.56
C ALA A 90 -45.24 11.73 -7.31
N SER A 91 -44.77 11.38 -6.11
CA SER A 91 -45.22 11.95 -4.83
C SER A 91 -45.25 13.49 -4.85
N LEU A 92 -46.06 14.09 -3.97
CA LEU A 92 -46.13 15.56 -3.80
C LEU A 92 -44.78 16.17 -3.34
N TRP A 93 -43.89 15.34 -2.76
CA TRP A 93 -42.57 15.74 -2.24
C TRP A 93 -41.56 14.60 -2.41
N GLY A 94 -40.30 14.93 -2.70
CA GLY A 94 -39.17 14.00 -2.58
C GLY A 94 -38.49 13.57 -3.89
N THR A 95 -38.83 14.20 -5.02
CA THR A 95 -38.10 14.00 -6.29
C THR A 95 -37.03 15.08 -6.40
N ASN A 96 -35.75 14.68 -6.44
CA ASN A 96 -34.62 15.59 -6.46
C ASN A 96 -33.62 15.23 -7.55
N VAL A 97 -33.29 16.20 -8.40
CA VAL A 97 -32.07 16.11 -9.22
C VAL A 97 -30.86 16.49 -8.38
N ARG A 98 -29.79 15.70 -8.43
CA ARG A 98 -28.55 15.91 -7.66
C ARG A 98 -27.37 16.30 -8.52
N SER A 99 -27.32 15.76 -9.74
CA SER A 99 -26.20 15.98 -10.65
C SER A 99 -26.66 15.93 -12.10
N ALA A 100 -25.97 16.68 -12.95
CA ALA A 100 -26.12 16.64 -14.39
C ALA A 100 -24.74 16.71 -15.06
N THR A 101 -24.58 15.98 -16.15
CA THR A 101 -23.38 16.00 -16.97
C THR A 101 -23.76 15.90 -18.44
N VAL A 102 -22.83 16.24 -19.34
CA VAL A 102 -23.04 16.17 -20.80
C VAL A 102 -22.01 15.24 -21.40
N THR A 103 -22.46 14.30 -22.23
CA THR A 103 -21.60 13.33 -22.90
C THR A 103 -20.83 13.96 -24.06
N THR A 104 -19.85 13.25 -24.60
CA THR A 104 -19.07 13.73 -25.76
C THR A 104 -19.91 13.92 -27.02
N SER A 105 -21.00 13.16 -27.19
CA SER A 105 -22.03 13.38 -28.23
C SER A 105 -22.95 14.58 -27.97
N GLY A 106 -22.94 15.14 -26.76
CA GLY A 106 -23.75 16.29 -26.36
C GLY A 106 -25.09 15.94 -25.72
N ASP A 107 -25.33 14.67 -25.37
CA ASP A 107 -26.50 14.23 -24.62
C ASP A 107 -26.40 14.63 -23.16
N VAL A 108 -27.53 14.91 -22.51
CA VAL A 108 -27.57 15.27 -21.09
C VAL A 108 -27.92 14.06 -20.26
N VAL A 109 -27.12 13.82 -19.23
CA VAL A 109 -27.36 12.76 -18.25
C VAL A 109 -27.66 13.42 -16.91
N ILE A 110 -28.74 13.01 -16.27
CA ILE A 110 -29.13 13.48 -14.94
C ILE A 110 -29.19 12.30 -13.97
N GLY A 111 -28.83 12.57 -12.71
CA GLY A 111 -28.96 11.63 -11.62
C GLY A 111 -29.59 12.28 -10.40
N GLY A 112 -30.24 11.48 -9.56
CA GLY A 112 -30.81 11.93 -8.30
C GLY A 112 -31.65 10.88 -7.63
N SER A 113 -32.68 11.30 -6.90
CA SER A 113 -33.60 10.40 -6.19
C SER A 113 -35.07 10.77 -6.35
N PHE A 114 -35.94 9.80 -6.10
CA PHE A 114 -37.39 9.99 -6.10
C PHE A 114 -38.06 9.24 -4.94
N VAL A 115 -39.23 9.75 -4.55
CA VAL A 115 -40.10 9.14 -3.52
C VAL A 115 -41.46 8.86 -4.15
N GLY A 116 -42.04 7.69 -3.86
CA GLY A 116 -43.38 7.31 -4.31
C GLY A 116 -43.43 5.87 -4.82
N THR A 117 -44.40 5.57 -5.70
CA THR A 117 -44.55 4.21 -6.26
C THR A 117 -43.76 3.99 -7.55
N SER A 118 -43.45 5.08 -8.27
CA SER A 118 -42.69 5.03 -9.53
C SER A 118 -42.20 6.40 -9.99
N PHE A 119 -41.16 6.41 -10.81
CA PHE A 119 -40.67 7.60 -11.53
C PHE A 119 -40.66 7.32 -13.04
N ASP A 120 -41.35 8.14 -13.83
CA ASP A 120 -41.33 8.01 -15.30
C ASP A 120 -40.43 9.07 -15.92
N ALA A 121 -39.29 8.61 -16.47
CA ALA A 121 -38.36 9.45 -17.20
C ALA A 121 -38.75 9.61 -18.68
N GLY A 122 -39.89 9.11 -19.14
CA GLY A 122 -40.28 9.08 -20.56
C GLY A 122 -40.01 7.73 -21.26
N THR A 123 -39.56 6.72 -20.52
CA THR A 123 -39.35 5.34 -21.00
C THR A 123 -40.32 4.34 -20.36
N GLY A 124 -41.33 4.84 -19.63
CA GLY A 124 -42.21 4.06 -18.77
C GLY A 124 -41.80 4.15 -17.30
N PRO A 125 -42.69 3.72 -16.38
CA PRO A 125 -42.49 3.88 -14.95
C PRO A 125 -41.35 2.99 -14.43
N LEU A 126 -40.33 3.60 -13.84
CA LEU A 126 -39.33 2.93 -13.01
C LEU A 126 -39.97 2.60 -11.65
N PRO A 127 -39.96 1.34 -11.19
CA PRO A 127 -40.63 0.95 -9.95
C PRO A 127 -39.83 1.41 -8.71
N ALA A 128 -40.56 1.75 -7.65
CA ALA A 128 -40.04 1.89 -6.28
C ALA A 128 -40.21 0.59 -5.48
N VAL A 129 -39.26 0.27 -4.61
CA VAL A 129 -39.25 -0.94 -3.76
C VAL A 129 -39.11 -0.59 -2.26
N GLY A 130 -38.64 0.62 -1.94
CA GLY A 130 -38.40 1.21 -0.63
C GLY A 130 -39.01 2.61 -0.49
N ASN A 131 -38.39 3.46 0.35
CA ASN A 131 -38.92 4.79 0.68
C ASN A 131 -38.40 5.88 -0.26
N THR A 132 -37.14 5.77 -0.70
CA THR A 132 -36.48 6.69 -1.63
C THR A 132 -35.60 5.86 -2.55
N GLU A 133 -35.67 6.09 -3.86
CA GLU A 133 -34.90 5.37 -4.86
C GLU A 133 -34.00 6.31 -5.65
N GLY A 134 -32.76 5.87 -5.91
CA GLY A 134 -31.86 6.54 -6.83
C GLY A 134 -32.29 6.34 -8.28
N PHE A 135 -32.06 7.31 -9.16
CA PHE A 135 -32.27 7.18 -10.59
C PHE A 135 -31.15 7.83 -11.41
N VAL A 136 -31.00 7.34 -12.64
CA VAL A 136 -30.20 7.98 -13.69
C VAL A 136 -30.98 7.96 -15.00
N ALA A 137 -30.95 9.06 -15.74
CA ALA A 137 -31.59 9.16 -17.05
C ALA A 137 -30.69 9.88 -18.05
N ARG A 138 -30.61 9.35 -19.27
CA ARG A 138 -29.92 9.99 -20.42
C ARG A 138 -30.95 10.49 -21.41
N LEU A 139 -30.84 11.76 -21.78
CA LEU A 139 -31.70 12.44 -22.74
C LEU A 139 -30.88 12.91 -23.94
N ASP A 140 -31.46 12.76 -25.12
CA ASP A 140 -30.92 13.26 -26.37
C ASP A 140 -30.68 14.78 -26.30
N GLY A 141 -29.44 15.20 -26.56
CA GLY A 141 -29.05 16.60 -26.40
C GLY A 141 -29.74 17.57 -27.35
N ALA A 142 -30.21 17.10 -28.51
CA ALA A 142 -30.84 17.93 -29.52
C ALA A 142 -32.34 18.13 -29.26
N THR A 143 -33.02 17.08 -28.80
CA THR A 143 -34.48 17.00 -28.71
C THR A 143 -35.00 16.86 -27.29
N GLY A 144 -34.17 16.50 -26.31
CA GLY A 144 -34.60 16.17 -24.95
C GLY A 144 -35.41 14.88 -24.85
N ALA A 145 -35.44 14.03 -25.90
CA ALA A 145 -36.09 12.74 -25.80
C ALA A 145 -35.26 11.80 -24.91
N THR A 146 -35.90 11.15 -23.94
CA THR A 146 -35.20 10.19 -23.07
C THR A 146 -34.80 8.96 -23.87
N GLN A 147 -33.50 8.66 -23.88
CA GLN A 147 -32.92 7.52 -24.58
C GLN A 147 -33.02 6.27 -23.71
N TRP A 148 -32.67 6.41 -22.42
CA TRP A 148 -32.82 5.35 -21.41
C TRP A 148 -32.88 5.96 -20.00
N ALA A 149 -33.45 5.20 -19.07
CA ALA A 149 -33.43 5.53 -17.64
C ALA A 149 -33.37 4.25 -16.79
N ARG A 150 -32.78 4.36 -15.59
CA ARG A 150 -32.62 3.27 -14.62
C ARG A 150 -32.89 3.76 -13.21
N SER A 151 -33.39 2.87 -12.35
CA SER A 151 -33.50 3.06 -10.92
C SER A 151 -32.57 2.12 -10.15
N PHE A 152 -32.16 2.56 -8.97
CA PHE A 152 -31.35 1.82 -8.00
C PHE A 152 -32.22 1.59 -6.77
N ALA A 153 -32.55 0.33 -6.49
CA ALA A 153 -33.53 -0.06 -5.47
C ALA A 153 -32.98 -1.19 -4.58
N GLY A 154 -32.39 -0.80 -3.43
CA GLY A 154 -31.84 -1.68 -2.39
C GLY A 154 -32.85 -2.09 -1.31
N GLY A 155 -34.05 -1.50 -1.32
CA GLY A 155 -35.09 -1.76 -0.32
C GLY A 155 -34.97 -0.87 0.94
N GLY A 156 -34.24 0.24 0.84
CA GLY A 156 -34.07 1.27 1.89
C GLY A 156 -34.16 2.69 1.31
N GLU A 157 -33.35 3.63 1.83
CA GLU A 157 -33.13 4.95 1.20
C GLU A 157 -31.93 4.85 0.27
N ASP A 158 -32.15 4.96 -1.03
CA ASP A 158 -31.13 4.89 -2.08
C ASP A 158 -31.02 6.26 -2.79
N ASP A 159 -29.81 6.69 -3.15
CA ASP A 159 -29.56 7.99 -3.81
C ASP A 159 -28.47 7.85 -4.88
N VAL A 160 -28.68 8.52 -6.03
CA VAL A 160 -27.61 8.78 -7.00
C VAL A 160 -27.10 10.19 -6.72
N SER A 161 -25.99 10.29 -5.99
CA SER A 161 -25.44 11.59 -5.62
C SER A 161 -24.84 12.32 -6.82
N THR A 162 -24.25 11.58 -7.76
CA THR A 162 -23.49 12.18 -8.84
C THR A 162 -23.36 11.31 -10.09
N VAL A 163 -23.30 11.96 -11.25
CA VAL A 163 -23.06 11.35 -12.55
C VAL A 163 -21.94 12.09 -13.27
N ALA A 164 -21.11 11.37 -14.01
CA ALA A 164 -20.03 11.96 -14.80
C ALA A 164 -19.87 11.23 -16.14
N ALA A 165 -19.72 12.00 -17.22
CA ALA A 165 -19.45 11.45 -18.54
C ALA A 165 -17.97 11.08 -18.69
N ASP A 166 -17.71 9.97 -19.39
CA ASP A 166 -16.37 9.63 -19.84
C ASP A 166 -15.93 10.63 -20.92
N PRO A 167 -14.75 11.28 -20.82
CA PRO A 167 -14.34 12.30 -21.77
C PRO A 167 -13.85 11.75 -23.12
N TRP A 168 -13.70 10.43 -23.26
CA TRP A 168 -13.24 9.78 -24.50
C TRP A 168 -14.30 8.92 -25.17
N SER A 169 -15.34 8.53 -24.43
CA SER A 169 -16.48 7.77 -24.93
C SER A 169 -17.80 8.48 -24.62
N ASP A 170 -18.91 7.82 -24.93
CA ASP A 170 -20.26 8.26 -24.53
C ASP A 170 -20.75 7.49 -23.29
N ASP A 171 -19.82 6.86 -22.57
CA ASP A 171 -20.11 6.11 -21.35
C ASP A 171 -20.36 7.07 -20.18
N VAL A 172 -21.04 6.55 -19.16
CA VAL A 172 -21.42 7.30 -17.97
C VAL A 172 -20.99 6.56 -16.73
N TYR A 173 -20.36 7.27 -15.81
CA TYR A 173 -20.11 6.84 -14.45
C TYR A 173 -21.20 7.33 -13.52
N VAL A 174 -21.68 6.45 -12.64
CA VAL A 174 -22.75 6.74 -11.66
C VAL A 174 -22.25 6.37 -10.28
N HIS A 175 -22.35 7.29 -9.33
CA HIS A 175 -21.93 7.08 -7.95
C HIS A 175 -23.04 7.49 -6.98
N GLY A 176 -23.19 6.73 -5.90
CA GLY A 176 -24.27 6.93 -4.93
C GLY A 176 -24.26 5.92 -3.79
N GLU A 177 -25.35 5.88 -3.02
CA GLU A 177 -25.57 4.97 -1.91
C GLU A 177 -26.71 3.99 -2.22
N ILE A 178 -26.53 2.73 -1.83
CA ILE A 178 -27.62 1.75 -1.76
C ILE A 178 -27.70 1.23 -0.33
N ALA A 179 -28.85 1.39 0.31
CA ALA A 179 -29.08 0.94 1.68
C ALA A 179 -29.32 -0.57 1.73
N ALA A 180 -28.67 -1.28 2.67
CA ALA A 180 -28.96 -2.68 2.95
C ALA A 180 -30.14 -2.83 3.93
N GLN A 181 -30.97 -3.86 3.77
CA GLN A 181 -32.13 -4.13 4.63
C GLN A 181 -31.76 -4.27 6.11
N ALA A 182 -32.66 -3.84 7.00
CA ALA A 182 -32.52 -3.98 8.45
C ALA A 182 -32.51 -5.46 8.88
N VAL A 183 -31.36 -5.96 9.34
CA VAL A 183 -31.28 -7.27 10.02
C VAL A 183 -31.51 -7.07 11.52
N GLY A 184 -32.62 -7.61 12.05
CA GLY A 184 -32.90 -7.58 13.50
C GLY A 184 -33.32 -6.22 14.06
N GLY A 185 -33.87 -5.32 13.24
CA GLY A 185 -34.39 -4.03 13.70
C GLY A 185 -33.34 -2.94 13.96
N ARG A 186 -32.08 -3.19 13.59
CA ARG A 186 -31.02 -2.17 13.48
C ARG A 186 -30.67 -1.93 12.02
N TRP A 187 -30.55 -0.66 11.64
CA TRP A 187 -30.05 -0.23 10.34
C TRP A 187 -28.57 -0.59 10.21
N GLN A 188 -28.17 -1.22 9.10
CA GLN A 188 -26.75 -1.38 8.74
C GLN A 188 -26.30 -0.18 7.92
N PRO A 189 -25.01 0.20 7.93
CA PRO A 189 -24.50 1.24 7.03
C PRO A 189 -24.79 0.86 5.56
N GLY A 190 -25.30 1.79 4.76
CA GLY A 190 -25.40 1.62 3.31
C GLY A 190 -24.02 1.53 2.69
N TYR A 191 -23.91 0.83 1.56
CA TYR A 191 -22.66 0.71 0.82
C TYR A 191 -22.66 1.72 -0.33
N ALA A 192 -21.56 2.46 -0.51
CA ALA A 192 -21.39 3.24 -1.72
C ALA A 192 -21.26 2.31 -2.92
N PHE A 193 -21.72 2.78 -4.09
CA PHE A 193 -21.46 2.12 -5.35
C PHE A 193 -20.82 3.06 -6.35
N LEU A 194 -20.01 2.50 -7.26
CA LEU A 194 -19.56 3.17 -8.47
C LEU A 194 -19.83 2.24 -9.65
N ASP A 195 -20.65 2.69 -10.58
CA ASP A 195 -21.03 1.95 -11.77
C ASP A 195 -20.53 2.67 -13.03
N ARG A 196 -20.26 1.89 -14.08
CA ARG A 196 -20.03 2.40 -15.44
C ARG A 196 -21.06 1.80 -16.38
N TYR A 197 -21.74 2.65 -17.15
CA TYR A 197 -22.69 2.27 -18.19
C TYR A 197 -22.18 2.69 -19.56
N ASP A 198 -22.44 1.88 -20.59
CA ASP A 198 -22.18 2.26 -21.97
C ASP A 198 -23.19 3.29 -22.48
N ALA A 199 -22.97 3.79 -23.70
CA ALA A 199 -23.82 4.80 -24.29
C ALA A 199 -25.31 4.39 -24.41
N SER A 200 -25.58 3.10 -24.60
CA SER A 200 -26.93 2.53 -24.68
C SER A 200 -27.58 2.31 -23.31
N GLY A 201 -26.83 2.57 -22.24
CA GLY A 201 -27.25 2.36 -20.86
C GLY A 201 -27.06 0.92 -20.40
N LEU A 202 -26.27 0.06 -21.07
CA LEU A 202 -25.94 -1.27 -20.55
C LEU A 202 -24.81 -1.16 -19.51
N PRO A 203 -24.89 -1.87 -18.37
CA PRO A 203 -23.83 -1.85 -17.37
C PRO A 203 -22.56 -2.52 -17.91
N ILE A 204 -21.42 -1.84 -17.78
CA ILE A 204 -20.08 -2.36 -18.12
C ILE A 204 -19.48 -3.03 -16.88
N TRP A 205 -19.47 -2.32 -15.74
CA TRP A 205 -19.00 -2.85 -14.46
C TRP A 205 -19.62 -2.08 -13.28
N SER A 206 -19.58 -2.72 -12.11
CA SER A 206 -20.00 -2.17 -10.82
C SER A 206 -18.94 -2.41 -9.74
N ARG A 207 -18.86 -1.47 -8.79
CA ARG A 207 -18.03 -1.55 -7.59
C ARG A 207 -18.86 -1.19 -6.38
N GLN A 208 -18.80 -2.02 -5.36
CA GLN A 208 -19.35 -1.74 -4.03
C GLN A 208 -18.20 -1.36 -3.12
N LEU A 209 -18.35 -0.30 -2.33
CA LEU A 209 -17.30 0.25 -1.49
C LEU A 209 -17.75 0.25 -0.03
N GLU A 210 -16.88 -0.21 0.87
CA GLU A 210 -17.09 -0.23 2.33
C GLU A 210 -16.90 1.15 2.96
N MET A 211 -17.46 2.17 2.31
CA MET A 211 -17.51 3.55 2.78
C MET A 211 -18.97 3.93 3.00
N LYS A 212 -19.22 4.74 4.03
CA LYS A 212 -20.52 5.35 4.27
C LYS A 212 -20.64 6.62 3.43
N VAL A 213 -21.80 6.75 2.81
CA VAL A 213 -22.14 7.82 1.89
C VAL A 213 -23.17 8.75 2.55
N SER A 214 -22.78 9.61 3.50
CA SER A 214 -23.71 10.64 4.03
C SER A 214 -24.20 11.65 2.96
N TRP A 215 -25.15 12.53 3.26
CA TRP A 215 -25.70 13.51 2.30
C TRP A 215 -24.62 14.35 1.58
N GLN A 216 -24.36 14.07 0.29
CA GLN A 216 -23.43 14.74 -0.67
C GLN A 216 -22.02 14.12 -0.83
N HIS A 217 -21.89 13.13 -1.74
CA HIS A 217 -20.63 12.51 -2.21
C HIS A 217 -20.40 12.79 -3.67
N GLU A 218 -19.13 12.72 -4.06
CA GLU A 218 -18.68 13.32 -5.30
C GLU A 218 -17.92 12.32 -6.16
N LEU A 219 -18.07 12.53 -7.45
CA LEU A 219 -17.45 11.77 -8.53
C LEU A 219 -16.92 12.82 -9.48
N ALA A 220 -15.66 12.69 -9.82
CA ALA A 220 -15.07 13.42 -10.93
C ALA A 220 -14.37 12.42 -11.84
N VAL A 221 -14.28 12.75 -13.13
CA VAL A 221 -13.52 11.93 -14.08
C VAL A 221 -12.25 12.68 -14.43
N ASP A 222 -11.13 12.12 -14.00
CA ASP A 222 -9.83 12.55 -14.47
C ASP A 222 -9.69 12.14 -15.95
N HIS A 223 -9.55 13.13 -16.81
CA HIS A 223 -9.44 12.99 -18.26
C HIS A 223 -8.15 12.31 -18.74
N LEU A 224 -7.31 11.77 -17.85
CA LEU A 224 -6.19 10.91 -18.17
C LEU A 224 -6.31 9.54 -17.50
N TYR A 225 -6.89 9.48 -16.31
CA TYR A 225 -6.76 8.31 -15.44
C TYR A 225 -8.08 7.62 -15.04
N GLY A 226 -9.24 8.22 -15.30
CA GLY A 226 -10.55 7.61 -15.01
C GLY A 226 -11.26 8.20 -13.78
N PRO A 227 -12.30 7.53 -13.25
CA PRO A 227 -13.14 8.10 -12.21
C PRO A 227 -12.44 8.17 -10.85
N VAL A 228 -12.74 9.22 -10.10
CA VAL A 228 -12.29 9.45 -8.73
C VAL A 228 -13.52 9.72 -7.88
N VAL A 229 -13.61 9.06 -6.72
CA VAL A 229 -14.71 9.25 -5.76
C VAL A 229 -14.18 9.64 -4.40
N THR A 230 -15.01 10.31 -3.62
CA THR A 230 -14.77 10.60 -2.20
C THR A 230 -15.85 9.99 -1.35
N GLY A 231 -15.50 9.55 -0.13
CA GLY A 231 -16.49 9.13 0.86
C GLY A 231 -15.90 8.88 2.24
N ARG A 232 -16.76 8.73 3.25
CA ARG A 232 -16.31 8.52 4.63
C ARG A 232 -16.20 7.04 4.95
N TYR A 233 -15.22 6.66 5.76
CA TYR A 233 -15.11 5.27 6.24
C TYR A 233 -14.83 5.22 7.75
N TYR A 234 -15.15 4.09 8.36
CA TYR A 234 -15.01 3.84 9.80
C TYR A 234 -14.18 2.57 10.03
N GLY A 235 -13.25 2.60 10.97
CA GLY A 235 -12.41 1.46 11.32
C GLY A 235 -11.41 1.07 10.23
N SER A 236 -11.83 0.33 9.19
CA SER A 236 -10.95 -0.01 8.07
C SER A 236 -11.69 -0.01 6.75
N LEU A 237 -11.01 0.50 5.72
CA LEU A 237 -11.47 0.47 4.33
C LEU A 237 -10.54 -0.42 3.52
N VAL A 238 -11.09 -1.40 2.80
CA VAL A 238 -10.33 -2.25 1.88
C VAL A 238 -10.92 -2.18 0.48
N VAL A 239 -10.10 -1.79 -0.50
CA VAL A 239 -10.48 -1.75 -1.92
C VAL A 239 -9.32 -2.29 -2.76
N ASP A 240 -9.56 -3.34 -3.54
CA ASP A 240 -8.56 -3.99 -4.41
C ASP A 240 -7.19 -4.28 -3.74
N GLY A 241 -7.20 -4.60 -2.44
CA GLY A 241 -6.01 -4.90 -1.65
C GLY A 241 -5.32 -3.69 -1.01
N PHE A 242 -5.71 -2.46 -1.35
CA PHE A 242 -5.37 -1.28 -0.57
C PHE A 242 -6.14 -1.31 0.74
N ARG A 243 -5.47 -0.96 1.84
CA ARG A 243 -6.06 -0.97 3.17
C ARG A 243 -5.76 0.33 3.90
N LEU A 244 -6.82 1.03 4.31
CA LEU A 244 -6.75 2.08 5.31
C LEU A 244 -7.26 1.52 6.65
N THR A 245 -6.65 1.91 7.76
CA THR A 245 -7.05 1.49 9.11
C THR A 245 -6.87 2.65 10.05
N VAL A 246 -7.93 2.97 10.79
CA VAL A 246 -7.96 4.00 11.83
C VAL A 246 -8.13 3.33 13.20
N ASP A 247 -7.90 4.09 14.27
CA ASP A 247 -7.96 3.54 15.61
C ASP A 247 -9.36 2.98 15.91
N PRO A 248 -9.48 1.79 16.54
CA PRO A 248 -10.79 1.16 16.79
C PRO A 248 -11.75 1.95 17.68
N GLY A 249 -11.28 3.05 18.29
CA GLY A 249 -12.08 3.97 19.11
C GLY A 249 -12.64 5.18 18.35
N ASP A 250 -12.20 5.41 17.11
CA ASP A 250 -12.67 6.51 16.26
C ASP A 250 -14.10 6.19 15.75
N MET A 251 -15.04 7.06 16.13
CA MET A 251 -16.45 7.00 15.75
C MET A 251 -16.87 8.15 14.83
N GLU A 252 -15.97 9.07 14.49
CA GLU A 252 -16.25 10.33 13.80
C GLU A 252 -16.15 10.18 12.27
N GLY A 253 -15.27 9.25 11.84
CA GLY A 253 -15.19 8.79 10.45
C GLY A 253 -14.27 9.66 9.58
N ASN A 254 -13.55 9.01 8.67
CA ASN A 254 -12.42 9.61 7.96
C ASN A 254 -12.72 9.76 6.47
N LEU A 255 -12.30 10.86 5.86
CA LEU A 255 -12.48 11.06 4.43
C LEU A 255 -11.46 10.26 3.64
N ALA A 256 -11.94 9.39 2.75
CA ALA A 256 -11.15 8.69 1.76
C ALA A 256 -11.33 9.30 0.36
N VAL A 257 -10.24 9.31 -0.41
CA VAL A 257 -10.23 9.59 -1.85
C VAL A 257 -9.77 8.33 -2.57
N ILE A 258 -10.56 7.88 -3.55
CA ILE A 258 -10.26 6.68 -4.32
C ILE A 258 -10.26 7.01 -5.80
N GLY A 259 -9.13 6.77 -6.46
CA GLY A 259 -9.03 6.83 -7.91
C GLY A 259 -9.13 5.45 -8.52
N PHE A 260 -9.94 5.28 -9.55
CA PHE A 260 -10.08 4.06 -10.33
C PHE A 260 -9.54 4.26 -11.75
N ALA A 261 -9.08 3.17 -12.35
CA ALA A 261 -8.85 3.07 -13.78
C ALA A 261 -10.19 2.90 -14.52
N PRO A 262 -10.27 3.17 -15.83
CA PRO A 262 -11.51 3.02 -16.58
C PRO A 262 -12.12 1.60 -16.55
N ASP A 263 -11.32 0.57 -16.28
CA ASP A 263 -11.76 -0.82 -16.11
C ASP A 263 -12.27 -1.16 -14.70
N GLY A 264 -12.32 -0.17 -13.81
CA GLY A 264 -12.84 -0.28 -12.45
C GLY A 264 -11.82 -0.78 -11.42
N ARG A 265 -10.54 -0.99 -11.76
CA ARG A 265 -9.51 -1.30 -10.76
C ARG A 265 -9.06 -0.05 -10.01
N ALA A 266 -8.92 -0.12 -8.69
CA ALA A 266 -8.39 0.99 -7.91
C ALA A 266 -6.92 1.27 -8.30
N ARG A 267 -6.63 2.54 -8.59
CA ARG A 267 -5.27 3.06 -8.82
C ARG A 267 -4.63 3.52 -7.51
N PHE A 268 -5.41 4.15 -6.63
CA PHE A 268 -4.99 4.58 -5.31
C PHE A 268 -6.18 4.64 -4.35
N VAL A 269 -5.91 4.48 -3.06
CA VAL A 269 -6.85 4.70 -1.95
C VAL A 269 -6.07 5.47 -0.88
N ARG A 270 -6.53 6.67 -0.52
CA ARG A 270 -5.87 7.51 0.48
C ARG A 270 -6.88 8.06 1.48
N GLN A 271 -6.47 8.14 2.73
CA GLN A 271 -7.11 9.01 3.72
C GLN A 271 -6.67 10.44 3.45
N LEU A 272 -7.58 11.40 3.53
CA LEU A 272 -7.23 12.81 3.34
C LEU A 272 -7.25 13.59 4.65
N PHE A 273 -8.19 13.29 5.55
CA PHE A 273 -8.34 13.95 6.85
C PHE A 273 -8.62 12.92 7.94
N ASP A 274 -8.09 13.21 9.13
CA ASP A 274 -8.48 12.57 10.38
C ASP A 274 -9.79 13.23 10.87
N GLU A 275 -10.73 12.44 11.41
CA GLU A 275 -11.89 12.93 12.18
C GLU A 275 -12.68 14.09 11.51
N SER A 276 -13.19 13.89 10.29
CA SER A 276 -13.92 14.96 9.59
C SER A 276 -15.38 15.06 10.05
N ASP A 277 -15.75 16.10 10.79
CA ASP A 277 -17.16 16.43 11.04
C ASP A 277 -17.85 17.02 9.78
N GLY A 278 -17.08 17.49 8.79
CA GLY A 278 -17.56 18.22 7.60
C GLY A 278 -18.63 17.53 6.75
N PHE A 279 -19.89 17.93 6.90
CA PHE A 279 -21.06 17.35 6.22
C PHE A 279 -21.11 17.59 4.69
N HIS A 280 -20.24 18.46 4.15
CA HIS A 280 -20.30 18.91 2.76
C HIS A 280 -18.95 18.77 2.07
N GLN A 281 -18.89 17.99 0.98
CA GLN A 281 -17.67 17.74 0.20
C GLN A 281 -17.92 18.00 -1.27
N ARG A 282 -16.95 18.62 -1.97
CA ARG A 282 -16.96 18.84 -3.42
C ARG A 282 -15.68 18.32 -4.03
N LEU A 283 -15.78 17.57 -5.14
CA LEU A 283 -14.65 17.05 -5.90
C LEU A 283 -14.69 17.62 -7.32
N LEU A 284 -13.53 18.01 -7.82
CA LEU A 284 -13.35 18.42 -9.20
C LEU A 284 -12.06 17.80 -9.75
N ALA A 285 -12.14 17.19 -10.92
CA ALA A 285 -10.97 16.88 -11.73
C ALA A 285 -10.77 18.04 -12.72
N ALA A 286 -9.70 18.80 -12.53
CA ALA A 286 -9.42 19.97 -13.35
C ALA A 286 -8.75 19.57 -14.69
N PRO A 287 -8.85 20.41 -15.74
CA PRO A 287 -8.21 20.15 -17.02
C PRO A 287 -6.67 20.01 -16.97
N ASP A 288 -6.03 20.51 -15.91
CA ASP A 288 -4.60 20.40 -15.66
C ASP A 288 -4.17 19.03 -15.08
N GLY A 289 -5.12 18.08 -14.95
CA GLY A 289 -4.88 16.74 -14.42
C GLY A 289 -4.74 16.68 -12.90
N HIS A 290 -5.08 17.75 -12.19
CA HIS A 290 -5.10 17.77 -10.72
C HIS A 290 -6.53 17.63 -10.20
N LEU A 291 -6.63 17.14 -8.98
CA LEU A 291 -7.90 16.99 -8.28
C LEU A 291 -8.04 18.13 -7.26
N TYR A 292 -9.25 18.64 -7.10
CA TYR A 292 -9.57 19.65 -6.10
C TYR A 292 -10.67 19.11 -5.21
N ILE A 293 -10.45 19.18 -3.91
CA ILE A 293 -11.43 18.81 -2.89
C ILE A 293 -11.70 20.04 -2.04
N SER A 294 -12.98 20.35 -1.84
CA SER A 294 -13.39 21.32 -0.85
C SER A 294 -14.30 20.67 0.17
N THR A 295 -14.07 20.96 1.44
CA THR A 295 -14.85 20.42 2.55
C THR A 295 -15.03 21.46 3.64
N THR A 296 -16.12 21.36 4.37
CA THR A 296 -16.24 22.03 5.68
C THR A 296 -15.27 21.38 6.67
N VAL A 297 -14.68 22.19 7.53
CA VAL A 297 -13.68 21.81 8.53
C VAL A 297 -14.08 22.41 9.88
N ASP A 298 -14.29 21.58 10.90
CA ASP A 298 -14.58 22.01 12.27
C ASP A 298 -13.40 21.57 13.12
N GLU A 299 -12.72 22.52 13.79
CA GLU A 299 -11.83 22.29 14.95
C GLU A 299 -10.97 23.53 15.25
N SER A 300 -10.87 23.89 16.53
CA SER A 300 -9.93 24.92 17.00
C SER A 300 -8.46 24.46 17.03
N ASP A 301 -8.23 23.15 16.96
CA ASP A 301 -6.92 22.52 17.23
C ASP A 301 -6.17 22.10 15.94
N GLY A 302 -6.84 22.16 14.78
CA GLY A 302 -6.25 21.98 13.45
C GLY A 302 -6.46 20.58 12.86
N ILE A 303 -6.71 20.50 11.55
CA ILE A 303 -6.99 19.22 10.87
C ILE A 303 -5.73 18.60 10.30
N ALA A 304 -5.44 17.36 10.71
CA ALA A 304 -4.32 16.58 10.19
C ALA A 304 -4.66 15.86 8.88
N PHE A 305 -3.71 15.88 7.95
CA PHE A 305 -3.69 15.10 6.72
C PHE A 305 -2.79 13.86 6.87
N ASP A 306 -2.97 12.88 5.98
CA ASP A 306 -2.16 11.65 5.93
C ASP A 306 -0.65 11.86 5.70
N ASP A 307 -0.25 13.07 5.27
CA ASP A 307 1.13 13.49 5.07
C ASP A 307 1.71 14.32 6.23
N ASP A 308 1.09 14.23 7.41
CA ASP A 308 1.38 14.96 8.65
C ASP A 308 1.25 16.50 8.51
N HIS A 309 0.65 16.99 7.43
CA HIS A 309 0.29 18.39 7.33
C HIS A 309 -0.89 18.69 8.24
N VAL A 310 -0.81 19.75 9.03
CA VAL A 310 -1.92 20.20 9.88
C VAL A 310 -2.43 21.54 9.35
N LEU A 311 -3.70 21.58 8.97
CA LEU A 311 -4.41 22.80 8.60
C LEU A 311 -4.74 23.58 9.86
N THR A 312 -4.30 24.84 9.94
CA THR A 312 -4.48 25.71 11.11
C THR A 312 -4.90 27.11 10.67
N GLY A 313 -5.29 27.96 11.62
CA GLY A 313 -5.74 29.33 11.33
C GLY A 313 -7.25 29.44 11.10
N MET A 314 -7.98 28.44 11.58
CA MET A 314 -9.44 28.37 11.60
C MET A 314 -9.96 29.18 12.80
N SER A 315 -11.00 29.98 12.60
CA SER A 315 -11.51 30.90 13.64
C SER A 315 -13.04 30.91 13.69
N GLY A 316 -13.62 30.23 14.68
CA GLY A 316 -15.08 30.17 14.84
C GLY A 316 -15.59 28.73 14.89
N LEU A 317 -16.83 28.53 14.42
CA LEU A 317 -17.46 27.22 14.22
C LEU A 317 -17.53 27.01 12.70
N ASP A 318 -16.96 25.90 12.20
CA ASP A 318 -16.96 25.45 10.80
C ASP A 318 -16.38 26.44 9.74
N ASP A 319 -15.16 26.18 9.23
CA ASP A 319 -14.51 26.88 8.11
C ASP A 319 -14.58 26.07 6.78
N VAL A 320 -14.15 26.65 5.65
CA VAL A 320 -14.04 25.92 4.37
C VAL A 320 -12.60 25.69 3.96
N ALA A 321 -12.21 24.43 3.78
CA ALA A 321 -10.93 24.05 3.21
C ALA A 321 -11.04 23.86 1.69
N LEU A 322 -9.99 24.27 0.97
CA LEU A 322 -9.77 23.93 -0.44
C LEU A 322 -8.40 23.28 -0.59
N VAL A 323 -8.41 22.03 -1.05
CA VAL A 323 -7.25 21.16 -1.18
C VAL A 323 -7.03 20.82 -2.63
N ARG A 324 -5.79 20.93 -3.11
CA ARG A 324 -5.39 20.45 -4.43
C ARG A 324 -4.52 19.21 -4.30
N LEU A 325 -4.90 18.14 -4.98
CA LEU A 325 -4.17 16.88 -5.07
C LEU A 325 -3.60 16.66 -6.47
N THR A 326 -2.55 15.86 -6.57
CA THR A 326 -2.13 15.24 -7.83
C THR A 326 -3.14 14.18 -8.27
N ALA A 327 -3.02 13.70 -9.51
CA ALA A 327 -3.85 12.63 -10.07
C ALA A 327 -3.77 11.27 -9.32
N ASP A 328 -2.74 11.07 -8.50
CA ASP A 328 -2.54 9.91 -7.61
C ASP A 328 -2.89 10.22 -6.13
N GLY A 329 -3.52 11.36 -5.88
CA GLY A 329 -4.08 11.72 -4.57
C GLY A 329 -3.09 12.37 -3.60
N ALA A 330 -1.88 12.74 -4.02
CA ALA A 330 -0.93 13.44 -3.14
C ALA A 330 -1.27 14.93 -3.02
N ARG A 331 -1.33 15.46 -1.79
CA ARG A 331 -1.59 16.88 -1.55
C ARG A 331 -0.48 17.76 -2.14
N THR A 332 -0.86 18.79 -2.89
CA THR A 332 0.06 19.77 -3.50
C THR A 332 0.02 21.14 -2.82
N TRP A 333 -1.17 21.58 -2.41
CA TRP A 333 -1.39 22.71 -1.52
C TRP A 333 -2.78 22.61 -0.90
N THR A 334 -2.99 23.35 0.19
CA THR A 334 -4.28 23.55 0.85
C THR A 334 -4.39 24.99 1.31
N THR A 335 -5.62 25.51 1.38
CA THR A 335 -5.92 26.83 1.94
C THR A 335 -7.25 26.79 2.68
N VAL A 336 -7.42 27.69 3.66
CA VAL A 336 -8.65 27.88 4.42
C VAL A 336 -9.30 29.18 3.97
N ILE A 337 -10.61 29.14 3.80
CA ILE A 337 -11.46 30.31 3.66
C ILE A 337 -12.15 30.49 5.02
N ASP A 338 -11.64 31.47 5.76
CA ASP A 338 -12.06 31.81 7.13
C ASP A 338 -13.40 32.56 7.08
N ALA A 339 -14.40 32.01 7.78
CA ALA A 339 -15.76 32.51 7.82
C ALA A 339 -16.22 32.77 9.27
N GLU A 340 -17.02 33.81 9.49
CA GLU A 340 -17.45 34.15 10.85
C GLU A 340 -18.54 33.23 11.43
N ARG A 341 -19.25 32.47 10.59
CA ARG A 341 -20.31 31.49 10.95
C ARG A 341 -20.44 30.41 9.86
N PRO A 342 -20.96 29.20 10.19
CA PRO A 342 -20.85 27.98 9.39
C PRO A 342 -21.25 28.12 7.92
N GLU A 343 -20.44 27.54 7.03
CA GLU A 343 -20.62 27.58 5.58
C GLU A 343 -20.26 26.26 4.89
N ALA A 344 -21.01 25.95 3.83
CA ALA A 344 -20.82 24.75 3.01
C ALA A 344 -20.20 25.11 1.65
N PRO A 345 -19.16 24.40 1.19
CA PRO A 345 -18.81 24.42 -0.21
C PRO A 345 -19.98 23.87 -1.03
N LYS A 346 -20.42 24.64 -2.04
CA LYS A 346 -21.59 24.30 -2.87
C LYS A 346 -21.21 23.64 -4.19
N MET A 347 -20.16 24.09 -4.85
CA MET A 347 -19.67 23.49 -6.10
C MET A 347 -18.29 24.05 -6.47
N LEU A 348 -17.50 23.25 -7.19
CA LEU A 348 -16.21 23.62 -7.76
C LEU A 348 -16.27 23.67 -9.28
N ALA A 349 -15.53 24.59 -9.89
CA ALA A 349 -15.27 24.60 -11.34
C ALA A 349 -13.82 24.99 -11.62
N ALA A 350 -13.28 24.61 -12.78
CA ALA A 350 -11.96 25.06 -13.23
C ALA A 350 -11.99 25.47 -14.69
N ASP A 351 -11.20 26.50 -15.03
CA ASP A 351 -11.00 26.90 -16.42
C ASP A 351 -9.84 26.12 -17.09
N ALA A 352 -9.67 26.34 -18.39
CA ALA A 352 -8.63 25.67 -19.17
C ALA A 352 -7.21 26.13 -18.77
N GLU A 353 -7.11 27.28 -18.10
CA GLU A 353 -5.87 27.86 -17.59
C GLU A 353 -5.49 27.31 -16.20
N GLY A 354 -6.31 26.43 -15.62
CA GLY A 354 -6.04 25.76 -14.33
C GLY A 354 -6.41 26.59 -13.11
N ALA A 355 -7.17 27.68 -13.28
CA ALA A 355 -7.73 28.39 -12.14
C ALA A 355 -8.96 27.65 -11.61
N VAL A 356 -9.06 27.57 -10.29
CA VAL A 356 -10.17 26.93 -9.60
C VAL A 356 -11.10 27.99 -9.04
N TYR A 357 -12.39 27.70 -9.11
CA TYR A 357 -13.49 28.53 -8.65
C TYR A 357 -14.30 27.74 -7.64
N LEU A 358 -14.53 28.33 -6.47
CA LEU A 358 -15.37 27.74 -5.42
C LEU A 358 -16.58 28.64 -5.21
N LEU A 359 -17.76 28.03 -5.35
CA LEU A 359 -19.02 28.60 -4.88
C LEU A 359 -19.28 28.07 -3.46
N GLY A 360 -19.55 28.97 -2.51
CA GLY A 360 -19.95 28.62 -1.14
C GLY A 360 -21.19 29.38 -0.69
N SER A 361 -21.81 28.93 0.40
CA SER A 361 -22.73 29.76 1.18
C SER A 361 -21.95 30.76 2.03
N CYS A 362 -22.55 31.90 2.35
CA CYS A 362 -22.01 32.88 3.26
C CYS A 362 -22.98 33.09 4.42
N ASN A 363 -22.46 33.24 5.65
CA ASN A 363 -23.24 33.65 6.80
C ASN A 363 -22.43 34.66 7.62
N ARG A 364 -22.92 35.90 7.69
CA ARG A 364 -22.32 37.05 8.38
C ARG A 364 -21.12 37.66 7.65
N ALA A 365 -19.99 36.97 7.51
CA ALA A 365 -18.85 37.49 6.75
C ALA A 365 -17.81 36.43 6.37
N ILE A 366 -17.22 36.57 5.17
CA ILE A 366 -15.99 35.87 4.75
C ILE A 366 -14.78 36.79 4.89
N ARG A 367 -13.73 36.32 5.57
CA ARG A 367 -12.50 37.10 5.79
C ARG A 367 -11.54 37.05 4.60
N PHE A 368 -11.95 37.64 3.47
CA PHE A 368 -11.03 37.99 2.38
C PHE A 368 -10.37 39.36 2.61
N ALA A 369 -9.50 39.79 1.69
CA ALA A 369 -8.93 41.14 1.66
C ALA A 369 -9.39 41.86 0.37
N PRO A 370 -10.50 42.63 0.39
CA PRO A 370 -11.32 43.04 1.54
C PRO A 370 -12.33 41.97 2.02
N VAL A 371 -12.81 42.12 3.26
CA VAL A 371 -13.85 41.25 3.87
C VAL A 371 -15.15 41.37 3.08
N ILE A 372 -15.85 40.25 2.89
CA ILE A 372 -17.19 40.22 2.28
C ILE A 372 -18.21 40.05 3.41
N ASP A 373 -18.99 41.10 3.68
CA ASP A 373 -20.15 41.03 4.58
C ASP A 373 -21.35 40.40 3.85
N CYS A 374 -22.09 39.53 4.53
CA CYS A 374 -23.19 38.78 3.93
C CYS A 374 -24.29 38.42 4.96
N ASP A 375 -25.53 38.29 4.49
CA ASP A 375 -26.66 37.85 5.31
C ASP A 375 -26.77 36.31 5.31
N SER A 376 -27.68 35.76 6.12
CA SER A 376 -27.88 34.31 6.20
C SER A 376 -28.28 33.70 4.85
N ASN A 377 -27.51 32.73 4.35
CA ASN A 377 -27.68 32.01 3.08
C ASN A 377 -27.29 32.75 1.79
N ASP A 378 -26.62 33.90 1.89
CA ASP A 378 -25.99 34.51 0.71
C ASP A 378 -24.96 33.55 0.09
N SER A 379 -24.53 33.82 -1.14
CA SER A 379 -23.51 32.98 -1.79
C SER A 379 -22.29 33.78 -2.18
N PHE A 380 -21.10 33.21 -1.96
CA PHE A 380 -19.84 33.79 -2.42
C PHE A 380 -19.25 32.95 -3.54
N LEU A 381 -18.45 33.61 -4.38
CA LEU A 381 -17.63 32.98 -5.41
C LEU A 381 -16.20 33.47 -5.24
N VAL A 382 -15.25 32.54 -5.11
CA VAL A 382 -13.83 32.85 -4.99
C VAL A 382 -13.03 32.11 -6.05
N SER A 383 -11.97 32.75 -6.55
CA SER A 383 -11.04 32.17 -7.51
C SER A 383 -9.63 32.07 -6.93
N TYR A 384 -8.99 30.93 -7.15
CA TYR A 384 -7.57 30.68 -6.87
C TYR A 384 -6.84 30.26 -8.14
N GLY A 385 -5.57 30.65 -8.26
CA GLY A 385 -4.68 30.14 -9.30
C GLY A 385 -4.24 28.69 -9.03
N PRO A 386 -3.60 28.04 -10.01
CA PRO A 386 -3.13 26.65 -9.87
C PRO A 386 -2.09 26.49 -8.74
N ASN A 387 -1.44 27.57 -8.32
CA ASN A 387 -0.47 27.59 -7.22
C ASN A 387 -1.07 27.96 -5.86
N GLY A 388 -2.40 28.07 -5.76
CA GLY A 388 -3.09 28.43 -4.51
C GLY A 388 -3.09 29.93 -4.20
N ASP A 389 -2.72 30.77 -5.17
CA ASP A 389 -2.79 32.22 -5.04
C ASP A 389 -4.24 32.72 -5.21
N TYR A 390 -4.74 33.48 -4.23
CA TYR A 390 -6.04 34.16 -4.35
C TYR A 390 -6.04 35.10 -5.56
N ARG A 391 -7.05 34.98 -6.42
CA ARG A 391 -7.20 35.82 -7.62
C ARG A 391 -8.21 36.93 -7.40
N TRP A 392 -9.44 36.59 -7.03
CA TRP A 392 -10.53 37.53 -6.77
C TRP A 392 -11.67 36.79 -6.07
N SER A 393 -12.58 37.54 -5.45
CA SER A 393 -13.85 37.04 -4.95
C SER A 393 -14.98 38.02 -5.28
N THR A 394 -16.20 37.52 -5.36
CA THR A 394 -17.44 38.30 -5.49
C THR A 394 -18.55 37.60 -4.72
N TYR A 395 -19.66 38.29 -4.50
CA TYR A 395 -20.86 37.74 -3.87
C TYR A 395 -22.04 37.72 -4.86
N VAL A 396 -23.03 36.88 -4.54
CA VAL A 396 -24.37 36.85 -5.13
C VAL A 396 -25.32 37.09 -3.96
N PHE A 397 -25.88 38.29 -3.86
CA PHE A 397 -26.83 38.61 -2.79
C PHE A 397 -28.20 38.06 -3.14
N GLY A 398 -28.78 37.31 -2.23
CA GLY A 398 -30.12 36.79 -2.39
C GLY A 398 -30.87 36.91 -1.08
N THR A 399 -31.55 38.04 -0.90
CA THR A 399 -32.51 38.17 0.19
C THR A 399 -33.92 38.33 -0.41
N PRO A 400 -34.66 37.21 -0.58
CA PRO A 400 -34.30 35.80 -0.36
C PRO A 400 -33.91 35.09 -1.68
N GLY A 401 -32.72 34.48 -1.76
CA GLY A 401 -32.21 33.74 -2.92
C GLY A 401 -30.81 33.19 -2.67
N TRP A 402 -30.33 32.21 -3.45
CA TRP A 402 -28.98 31.66 -3.29
C TRP A 402 -28.49 30.97 -4.56
N ALA A 403 -27.17 30.99 -4.80
CA ALA A 403 -26.54 30.20 -5.85
C ALA A 403 -26.40 28.73 -5.41
N GLN A 404 -26.46 27.80 -6.36
CA GLN A 404 -26.32 26.34 -6.11
C GLN A 404 -25.31 25.67 -7.03
N ALA A 405 -25.18 26.14 -8.29
CA ALA A 405 -24.32 25.53 -9.28
C ALA A 405 -23.41 26.57 -9.94
N ILE A 406 -22.19 26.14 -10.30
CA ILE A 406 -21.27 26.89 -11.14
C ILE A 406 -20.71 26.00 -12.25
N ALA A 407 -20.42 26.57 -13.41
CA ALA A 407 -19.64 25.89 -14.44
C ALA A 407 -18.73 26.86 -15.19
N ALA A 408 -17.49 26.44 -15.44
CA ALA A 408 -16.56 27.21 -16.27
C ALA A 408 -16.88 26.99 -17.75
N VAL A 409 -16.99 28.07 -18.53
CA VAL A 409 -17.31 28.00 -19.95
C VAL A 409 -16.05 27.68 -20.75
N PRO A 410 -15.95 26.52 -21.44
CA PRO A 410 -14.73 26.12 -22.11
C PRO A 410 -14.24 27.16 -23.14
N GLY A 411 -12.94 27.47 -23.10
CA GLY A 411 -12.29 28.38 -24.05
C GLY A 411 -12.72 29.85 -23.94
N ARG A 412 -13.37 30.25 -22.84
CA ARG A 412 -13.78 31.63 -22.56
C ARG A 412 -13.44 31.98 -21.11
N SER A 413 -13.01 33.21 -20.86
CA SER A 413 -12.83 33.77 -19.51
C SER A 413 -14.19 34.08 -18.85
N ARG A 414 -15.05 33.06 -18.73
CA ARG A 414 -16.42 33.19 -18.22
C ARG A 414 -16.84 31.99 -17.37
N LEU A 415 -17.65 32.25 -16.36
CA LEU A 415 -18.36 31.26 -15.55
C LEU A 415 -19.87 31.45 -15.71
N LEU A 416 -20.61 30.36 -15.58
CA LEU A 416 -22.04 30.39 -15.37
C LEU A 416 -22.32 30.10 -13.90
N VAL A 417 -23.26 30.84 -13.31
CA VAL A 417 -23.76 30.65 -11.96
C VAL A 417 -25.26 30.46 -12.05
N ALA A 418 -25.79 29.43 -11.40
CA ALA A 418 -27.21 29.18 -11.35
C ALA A 418 -27.68 28.92 -9.92
N GLY A 419 -28.94 29.25 -9.66
CA GLY A 419 -29.54 29.10 -8.34
C GLY A 419 -30.97 29.59 -8.31
N GLU A 420 -31.46 29.92 -7.11
CA GLU A 420 -32.86 30.27 -6.89
C GLU A 420 -32.99 31.73 -6.42
N VAL A 421 -34.03 32.40 -6.90
CA VAL A 421 -34.50 33.70 -6.43
C VAL A 421 -35.90 33.52 -5.85
N LEU A 422 -36.15 34.08 -4.67
CA LEU A 422 -37.44 34.09 -3.97
C LEU A 422 -37.89 35.53 -3.69
N GLY A 423 -37.90 36.40 -4.69
CA GLY A 423 -38.30 37.79 -4.54
C GLY A 423 -37.34 38.71 -5.27
N ALA A 424 -36.11 38.83 -4.78
CA ALA A 424 -35.06 39.61 -5.44
C ALA A 424 -33.66 39.01 -5.24
N ALA A 425 -32.81 39.13 -6.25
CA ALA A 425 -31.39 38.79 -6.18
C ALA A 425 -30.53 39.87 -6.85
N SER A 426 -29.46 40.29 -6.19
CA SER A 426 -28.55 41.33 -6.68
C SER A 426 -27.23 40.75 -7.19
N PHE A 427 -26.85 41.17 -8.39
CA PHE A 427 -25.67 40.75 -9.13
C PHE A 427 -24.74 41.95 -9.29
N GLY A 428 -24.07 42.36 -8.21
CA GLY A 428 -23.18 43.54 -8.24
C GLY A 428 -23.93 44.86 -8.45
N GLY A 429 -25.14 44.98 -7.89
CA GLY A 429 -25.93 46.22 -7.87
C GLY A 429 -27.06 46.31 -8.89
N ALA A 430 -27.14 45.38 -9.85
CA ALA A 430 -28.35 45.18 -10.65
C ALA A 430 -29.19 44.05 -10.05
N GLU A 431 -30.51 44.21 -10.07
CA GLU A 431 -31.44 43.36 -9.32
C GLU A 431 -32.36 42.59 -10.26
N LEU A 432 -32.41 41.26 -10.11
CA LEU A 432 -33.45 40.42 -10.70
C LEU A 432 -34.61 40.31 -9.71
N GLN A 433 -35.82 40.65 -10.16
CA GLN A 433 -37.05 40.57 -9.38
C GLN A 433 -37.89 39.37 -9.84
N GLY A 434 -38.39 38.58 -8.90
CA GLY A 434 -39.29 37.46 -9.13
C GLY A 434 -38.92 36.19 -8.37
N THR A 435 -39.66 35.12 -8.66
CA THR A 435 -39.45 33.79 -8.06
C THR A 435 -39.14 32.77 -9.14
N GLY A 436 -38.03 32.04 -8.97
CA GLY A 436 -37.62 30.98 -9.89
C GLY A 436 -36.12 30.80 -10.00
N LEU A 437 -35.70 30.03 -10.99
CA LEU A 437 -34.30 29.74 -11.33
C LEU A 437 -33.66 30.98 -11.94
N PHE A 438 -32.47 31.37 -11.48
CA PHE A 438 -31.63 32.29 -12.22
C PHE A 438 -30.46 31.57 -12.89
N VAL A 439 -30.02 32.11 -14.03
CA VAL A 439 -28.73 31.81 -14.64
C VAL A 439 -28.01 33.13 -14.90
N ALA A 440 -26.76 33.24 -14.46
CA ALA A 440 -25.93 34.43 -14.61
C ALA A 440 -24.56 34.09 -15.21
N SER A 441 -24.05 34.98 -16.06
CA SER A 441 -22.67 34.91 -16.58
C SER A 441 -21.77 35.83 -15.80
N VAL A 442 -20.61 35.33 -15.39
CA VAL A 442 -19.55 36.08 -14.73
C VAL A 442 -18.32 36.06 -15.63
N VAL A 443 -17.85 37.23 -16.06
CA VAL A 443 -16.52 37.36 -16.68
C VAL A 443 -15.47 37.20 -15.58
N THR A 444 -14.53 36.28 -15.79
CA THR A 444 -13.48 36.03 -14.80
C THR A 444 -12.56 37.25 -14.74
N GLY A 445 -12.38 37.80 -13.53
CA GLY A 445 -11.56 39.00 -13.34
C GLY A 445 -10.07 38.74 -13.64
N PRO A 446 -9.30 39.79 -14.00
CA PRO A 446 -7.84 39.70 -13.91
C PRO A 446 -7.46 39.35 -12.46
N ALA A 447 -6.33 38.66 -12.26
CA ALA A 447 -5.83 38.45 -10.89
C ALA A 447 -5.73 39.82 -10.19
N TYR A 448 -6.30 39.93 -8.99
CA TYR A 448 -6.20 41.13 -8.17
C TYR A 448 -4.71 41.42 -7.98
N ALA A 449 -4.21 42.46 -8.65
CA ALA A 449 -2.85 42.92 -8.48
C ALA A 449 -2.76 43.64 -7.14
N ASN A 450 -2.80 42.89 -6.05
CA ASN A 450 -2.27 43.39 -4.79
C ASN A 450 -0.79 43.68 -5.09
N PRO A 451 -0.27 44.91 -4.87
CA PRO A 451 1.14 45.17 -5.11
C PRO A 451 1.92 44.07 -4.42
N LEU A 452 2.57 43.21 -5.22
CA LEU A 452 3.22 42.02 -4.69
C LEU A 452 4.14 42.51 -3.61
N PRO A 453 4.00 42.01 -2.38
CA PRO A 453 4.72 42.65 -1.32
C PRO A 453 6.21 42.36 -1.51
N PRO A 454 7.10 43.15 -0.88
CA PRO A 454 8.52 43.09 -1.20
C PRO A 454 9.05 41.65 -1.07
N PRO A 455 9.95 41.20 -1.95
CA PRO A 455 10.43 39.82 -1.92
C PRO A 455 11.04 39.51 -0.55
N PRO A 456 10.86 38.27 -0.04
CA PRO A 456 11.43 37.86 1.22
C PRO A 456 12.96 37.84 1.07
N VAL A 457 13.64 38.38 2.07
CA VAL A 457 15.10 38.32 2.17
C VAL A 457 15.44 37.45 3.35
N VAL A 458 16.09 36.31 3.13
CA VAL A 458 16.56 35.44 4.22
C VAL A 458 18.00 35.79 4.56
N THR A 459 18.25 36.19 5.80
CA THR A 459 19.59 36.52 6.31
C THR A 459 20.25 35.37 7.04
N SER A 460 19.47 34.51 7.70
CA SER A 460 20.00 33.34 8.40
C SER A 460 18.94 32.24 8.59
N VAL A 461 19.42 31.00 8.69
CA VAL A 461 18.62 29.84 9.09
C VAL A 461 19.39 29.11 10.18
N VAL A 462 18.75 28.87 11.33
CA VAL A 462 19.35 28.19 12.48
C VAL A 462 18.43 27.08 12.95
N LEU A 463 18.96 25.89 13.20
CA LEU A 463 18.23 24.83 13.90
C LEU A 463 18.43 25.02 15.41
N GLU A 464 17.37 25.37 16.13
CA GLU A 464 17.43 25.69 17.56
C GLU A 464 17.60 24.43 18.42
N GLY A 465 18.43 24.52 19.46
CA GLY A 465 18.55 23.47 20.48
C GLY A 465 19.21 22.18 20.01
N VAL A 466 19.74 22.15 18.78
CA VAL A 466 20.34 20.96 18.16
C VAL A 466 21.77 21.30 17.72
N LEU A 467 22.72 20.42 18.07
CA LEU A 467 24.13 20.61 17.78
C LEU A 467 24.42 20.41 16.29
N ASP A 468 25.20 21.32 15.71
CA ASP A 468 25.72 21.28 14.34
C ASP A 468 24.68 21.06 13.23
N GLY A 469 23.42 21.46 13.47
CA GLY A 469 22.34 21.34 12.47
C GLY A 469 21.88 19.90 12.19
N GLN A 470 22.29 18.92 12.99
CA GLN A 470 22.00 17.51 12.74
C GLN A 470 20.74 17.05 13.47
N LEU A 471 19.75 16.55 12.73
CA LEU A 471 18.55 15.95 13.29
C LEU A 471 18.49 14.46 12.93
N ARG A 472 18.32 13.58 13.91
CA ARG A 472 18.16 12.15 13.62
C ARG A 472 16.78 11.84 13.02
N GLN A 473 16.65 10.71 12.32
CA GLN A 473 15.34 10.13 11.99
C GLN A 473 14.48 9.97 13.27
N GLY A 474 13.20 10.37 13.21
CA GLY A 474 12.31 10.42 14.38
C GLY A 474 12.63 11.54 15.39
N GLY A 475 13.62 12.39 15.14
CA GLY A 475 13.97 13.53 15.98
C GLY A 475 13.16 14.77 15.63
N ALA A 476 12.99 15.69 16.58
CA ALA A 476 12.33 16.99 16.35
C ALA A 476 13.23 18.17 16.74
N GLY A 477 13.04 19.30 16.07
CA GLY A 477 13.69 20.58 16.36
C GLY A 477 12.94 21.73 15.71
N THR A 478 13.39 22.97 15.95
CA THR A 478 12.76 24.17 15.38
C THR A 478 13.75 24.91 14.48
N LEU A 479 13.39 25.11 13.22
CA LEU A 479 14.12 25.99 12.32
C LEU A 479 13.69 27.44 12.54
N SER A 480 14.63 28.30 12.91
CA SER A 480 14.46 29.74 12.99
C SER A 480 15.07 30.39 11.76
N VAL A 481 14.22 30.98 10.91
CA VAL A 481 14.60 31.68 9.69
C VAL A 481 14.47 33.17 9.95
N SER A 482 15.57 33.92 9.94
CA SER A 482 15.55 35.37 10.13
C SER A 482 15.76 36.10 8.81
N GLY A 483 15.17 37.29 8.70
CA GLY A 483 15.17 38.02 7.45
C GLY A 483 14.29 39.27 7.43
N GLU A 484 13.81 39.63 6.24
CA GLU A 484 12.84 40.70 6.01
C GLU A 484 11.69 40.19 5.14
N HIS A 485 10.50 40.78 5.32
CA HIS A 485 9.25 40.44 4.62
C HIS A 485 8.80 38.97 4.77
N LEU A 486 9.16 38.34 5.89
CA LEU A 486 8.87 36.92 6.11
C LEU A 486 7.40 36.64 6.48
N ALA A 487 6.65 37.61 7.02
CA ALA A 487 5.23 37.43 7.37
C ALA A 487 4.33 37.10 6.16
N GLN A 488 4.86 37.27 4.95
CA GLN A 488 4.14 37.06 3.70
C GLN A 488 4.43 35.70 3.06
N ILE A 489 5.28 34.88 3.69
CA ILE A 489 5.46 33.49 3.29
C ILE A 489 4.15 32.74 3.48
N LYS A 490 3.70 32.10 2.39
CA LYS A 490 2.42 31.38 2.30
C LYS A 490 2.54 29.92 2.73
N SER A 491 3.65 29.29 2.37
CA SER A 491 3.95 27.93 2.79
C SER A 491 5.45 27.72 2.87
N VAL A 492 5.85 26.71 3.64
CA VAL A 492 7.23 26.30 3.81
C VAL A 492 7.32 24.82 3.49
N ARG A 493 8.36 24.43 2.75
CA ARG A 493 8.71 23.04 2.51
C ARG A 493 10.11 22.73 3.00
N VAL A 494 10.30 21.65 3.74
CA VAL A 494 11.59 21.11 4.18
C VAL A 494 11.77 19.74 3.54
N GLY A 495 12.81 19.59 2.72
CA GLY A 495 12.96 18.41 1.86
C GLY A 495 11.82 18.31 0.84
N SER A 496 11.07 17.21 0.89
CA SER A 496 9.86 17.00 0.09
C SER A 496 8.56 17.35 0.84
N ARG A 497 8.64 17.82 2.09
CA ARG A 497 7.47 17.93 2.98
C ARG A 497 7.09 19.37 3.25
N ASP A 498 5.81 19.71 3.10
CA ASP A 498 5.32 21.00 3.57
C ASP A 498 5.22 20.98 5.10
N VAL A 499 5.66 22.05 5.75
CA VAL A 499 5.81 22.11 7.21
C VAL A 499 5.09 23.32 7.79
N PHE A 500 4.54 23.13 8.99
CA PHE A 500 3.85 24.16 9.74
C PHE A 500 4.80 25.29 10.16
N VAL A 501 4.30 26.52 10.12
CA VAL A 501 5.01 27.71 10.60
C VAL A 501 4.37 28.14 11.91
N ALA A 502 4.99 27.79 13.03
CA ALA A 502 4.48 28.10 14.37
C ALA A 502 4.43 29.59 14.68
N ASN A 503 5.30 30.39 14.06
CA ASN A 503 5.24 31.84 14.18
C ASN A 503 5.83 32.47 12.93
N ALA A 504 5.12 33.45 12.36
CA ALA A 504 5.56 34.24 11.24
C ALA A 504 5.43 35.74 11.55
N THR A 505 6.57 36.40 11.71
CA THR A 505 6.65 37.88 11.76
C THR A 505 7.37 38.39 10.52
N ASN A 506 7.41 39.72 10.34
CA ASN A 506 8.15 40.30 9.22
C ASN A 506 9.63 39.93 9.18
N ASN A 507 10.21 39.53 10.32
CA ASN A 507 11.64 39.29 10.46
C ASN A 507 12.03 37.89 10.96
N LEU A 508 11.05 37.05 11.31
CA LEU A 508 11.32 35.72 11.84
C LEU A 508 10.23 34.73 11.43
N LEU A 509 10.63 33.56 10.93
CA LEU A 509 9.81 32.36 10.89
C LEU A 509 10.33 31.35 11.91
N ARG A 510 9.44 30.77 12.71
CA ARG A 510 9.72 29.59 13.54
C ARG A 510 8.97 28.40 12.97
N ILE A 511 9.72 27.39 12.57
CA ILE A 511 9.24 26.27 11.78
C ILE A 511 9.59 25.00 12.55
N PRO A 512 8.68 24.47 13.40
CA PRO A 512 8.89 23.19 14.04
C PRO A 512 8.98 22.10 12.96
N TYR A 513 9.95 21.22 13.10
CA TYR A 513 10.18 20.12 12.19
C TYR A 513 10.47 18.84 12.97
N ALA A 514 9.62 17.84 12.77
CA ALA A 514 9.86 16.48 13.20
C ALA A 514 10.31 15.67 11.97
N ALA A 515 11.54 15.16 12.00
CA ALA A 515 12.02 14.25 10.97
C ALA A 515 11.21 12.95 11.04
N PRO A 516 10.56 12.54 9.94
CA PRO A 516 9.85 11.27 9.90
C PRO A 516 10.76 10.09 10.20
N HIS A 517 10.18 9.00 10.68
CA HIS A 517 10.89 7.74 10.74
C HIS A 517 11.15 7.24 9.31
N GLY A 518 12.36 6.77 9.05
CA GLY A 518 12.81 6.36 7.71
C GLY A 518 13.10 7.49 6.73
N GLU A 519 13.10 8.75 7.15
CA GLU A 519 13.45 9.91 6.30
C GLU A 519 14.84 9.73 5.65
N ALA A 520 14.97 10.16 4.39
CA ALA A 520 16.22 10.00 3.66
C ALA A 520 17.38 10.75 4.35
N LEU A 521 18.51 10.05 4.51
CA LEU A 521 19.69 10.62 5.18
C LEU A 521 20.35 11.69 4.30
N GLY A 522 20.79 12.79 4.91
CA GLY A 522 21.50 13.86 4.23
C GLY A 522 20.89 15.26 4.43
N PRO A 523 21.42 16.27 3.72
CA PRO A 523 20.96 17.65 3.87
C PRO A 523 19.55 17.84 3.28
N LEU A 524 18.71 18.59 3.99
CA LEU A 524 17.40 19.00 3.49
C LEU A 524 17.41 20.43 2.95
N ARG A 525 16.65 20.67 1.89
CA ARG A 525 16.42 22.02 1.36
C ARG A 525 15.19 22.63 2.01
N LEU A 526 15.23 23.93 2.26
CA LEU A 526 14.07 24.71 2.66
C LEU A 526 13.58 25.47 1.43
N VAL A 527 12.29 25.42 1.15
CA VAL A 527 11.66 26.21 0.10
C VAL A 527 10.59 27.06 0.77
N LEU A 528 10.73 28.38 0.64
CA LEU A 528 9.74 29.33 1.12
C LEU A 528 8.88 29.77 -0.06
N THR A 529 7.58 29.56 0.01
CA THR A 529 6.63 30.00 -1.02
C THR A 529 6.13 31.39 -0.68
N HIS A 530 6.34 32.34 -1.59
CA HIS A 530 5.89 33.72 -1.48
C HIS A 530 4.96 34.06 -2.66
N PRO A 531 4.09 35.08 -2.59
CA PRO A 531 3.28 35.51 -3.74
C PRO A 531 4.08 35.88 -5.00
N ARG A 532 5.38 36.15 -4.87
CA ARG A 532 6.30 36.40 -6.01
C ARG A 532 6.94 35.13 -6.59
N GLY A 533 6.68 33.96 -6.02
CA GLY A 533 7.30 32.69 -6.38
C GLY A 533 8.02 32.01 -5.21
N GLN A 534 8.75 30.94 -5.51
CA GLN A 534 9.46 30.14 -4.53
C GLN A 534 10.91 30.62 -4.34
N LEU A 535 11.34 30.70 -3.09
CA LEU A 535 12.72 30.95 -2.70
C LEU A 535 13.32 29.68 -2.12
N GLY A 536 14.28 29.08 -2.83
CA GLY A 536 15.11 28.00 -2.28
C GLY A 536 16.15 28.56 -1.32
N VAL A 537 16.16 28.05 -0.10
CA VAL A 537 17.08 28.44 0.97
C VAL A 537 17.93 27.24 1.37
N THR A 538 19.24 27.42 1.36
CA THR A 538 20.16 26.45 1.95
C THR A 538 19.93 26.40 3.46
N THR A 539 19.70 25.19 3.99
CA THR A 539 19.54 24.99 5.43
C THR A 539 20.81 24.37 6.01
N PRO A 540 21.07 24.60 7.31
CA PRO A 540 22.04 23.79 8.04
C PRO A 540 21.48 22.40 8.43
N LEU A 541 20.20 22.10 8.13
CA LEU A 541 19.54 20.88 8.59
C LEU A 541 20.01 19.66 7.80
N GLN A 542 20.57 18.71 8.53
CA GLN A 542 20.98 17.41 8.01
C GLN A 542 20.28 16.29 8.76
N ILE A 543 19.58 15.41 8.03
CA ILE A 543 19.04 14.18 8.58
C ILE A 543 20.17 13.17 8.77
N THR A 544 20.33 12.72 10.00
CA THR A 544 21.27 11.66 10.36
C THR A 544 20.51 10.36 10.69
N PRO A 545 21.17 9.20 10.59
CA PRO A 545 20.64 8.01 11.25
C PRO A 545 20.56 8.26 12.77
N ILE A 546 19.99 7.31 13.51
CA ILE A 546 20.09 7.27 14.97
C ILE A 546 21.52 6.82 15.29
N VAL A 547 22.40 7.76 15.59
CA VAL A 547 23.84 7.51 15.79
C VAL A 547 24.13 7.06 17.21
N VAL A 548 24.89 5.98 17.31
CA VAL A 548 25.35 5.37 18.56
C VAL A 548 26.86 5.28 18.53
N SER A 549 27.51 5.66 19.63
CA SER A 549 28.96 5.55 19.79
C SER A 549 29.33 4.96 21.13
N GLN A 550 30.54 4.40 21.23
CA GLN A 550 31.04 3.85 22.49
C GLN A 550 31.13 4.91 23.61
N SER A 551 31.39 6.17 23.26
CA SER A 551 31.44 7.31 24.18
C SER A 551 30.12 8.09 24.27
N GLY A 552 29.04 7.56 23.70
CA GLY A 552 27.73 8.21 23.75
C GLY A 552 27.13 8.26 25.15
N THR A 553 26.07 9.03 25.32
CA THR A 553 25.38 9.19 26.62
C THR A 553 23.90 8.80 26.52
N ASP A 554 23.21 8.66 27.66
CA ASP A 554 21.75 8.45 27.69
C ASP A 554 20.96 9.66 27.18
N THR A 555 21.55 10.83 27.32
CA THR A 555 20.95 12.12 26.95
C THR A 555 21.43 12.60 25.59
N GLY A 556 22.21 11.79 24.86
CA GLY A 556 22.65 12.11 23.51
C GLY A 556 21.45 12.31 22.60
N LEU A 557 21.58 13.20 21.61
CA LEU A 557 20.51 13.47 20.65
C LEU A 557 20.45 12.44 19.51
N GLY A 558 21.31 11.41 19.53
CA GLY A 558 21.36 10.35 18.53
C GLY A 558 21.85 10.82 17.17
N THR A 559 22.76 11.80 17.16
CA THR A 559 23.37 12.39 15.96
C THR A 559 24.89 12.18 16.01
N PHE A 560 25.62 12.49 14.94
CA PHE A 560 27.09 12.35 14.96
C PHE A 560 27.73 13.30 15.96
N ALA A 561 27.19 14.53 16.11
CA ALA A 561 27.66 15.51 17.08
C ALA A 561 27.26 15.18 18.54
N SER A 562 26.19 14.40 18.74
CA SER A 562 25.67 14.01 20.05
C SER A 562 25.19 12.56 20.06
N PRO A 563 26.12 11.58 20.01
CA PRO A 563 25.77 10.19 19.84
C PRO A 563 25.16 9.59 21.11
N LEU A 564 24.26 8.64 20.92
CA LEU A 564 23.67 7.85 21.99
C LEU A 564 24.61 6.75 22.48
N ARG A 565 24.43 6.32 23.74
CA ARG A 565 24.98 5.04 24.21
C ARG A 565 24.05 3.89 23.80
N LEU A 566 24.61 2.71 23.58
CA LEU A 566 23.84 1.54 23.15
C LEU A 566 22.91 0.97 24.25
N CYS A 567 23.35 0.96 25.51
CA CYS A 567 22.62 0.31 26.60
C CYS A 567 21.57 1.21 27.24
N ARG A 568 20.39 1.26 26.62
CA ARG A 568 19.21 1.98 27.10
C ARG A 568 17.95 1.15 26.83
N ASP A 569 16.90 1.39 27.62
CA ASP A 569 15.74 0.49 27.70
C ASP A 569 14.59 0.84 26.73
N ASP A 570 14.70 1.94 25.97
CA ASP A 570 13.63 2.54 25.16
C ASP A 570 13.88 2.50 23.64
N TRP A 571 14.77 1.63 23.15
CA TRP A 571 15.00 1.46 21.71
C TRP A 571 13.73 1.14 20.91
N SER A 572 12.78 0.45 21.54
CA SER A 572 11.49 0.08 20.94
C SER A 572 10.53 1.25 20.76
N THR A 573 10.76 2.37 21.44
CA THR A 573 10.00 3.62 21.26
C THR A 573 10.77 4.61 20.37
N LEU A 574 12.10 4.57 20.42
CA LEU A 574 12.99 5.47 19.69
C LEU A 574 13.09 5.14 18.18
N ALA A 575 13.26 3.86 17.83
CA ALA A 575 13.45 3.43 16.44
C ALA A 575 12.21 2.71 15.89
N ARG A 576 11.74 3.13 14.72
CA ARG A 576 10.56 2.58 14.02
C ARG A 576 10.90 2.12 12.60
N LEU A 577 9.89 1.62 11.90
CA LEU A 577 9.99 1.13 10.53
C LEU A 577 10.72 2.14 9.63
N GLY A 578 11.77 1.68 8.94
CA GLY A 578 12.58 2.50 8.02
C GLY A 578 13.79 3.18 8.66
N ASP A 579 13.85 3.30 9.99
CA ASP A 579 14.98 3.95 10.66
C ASP A 579 16.27 3.15 10.53
N THR A 580 17.39 3.86 10.48
CA THR A 580 18.74 3.31 10.59
C THR A 580 19.36 3.68 11.94
N ILE A 581 19.72 2.67 12.73
CA ILE A 581 20.62 2.79 13.88
C ILE A 581 22.05 2.59 13.39
N GLN A 582 22.84 3.67 13.37
CA GLN A 582 24.24 3.63 12.97
C GLN A 582 25.15 3.50 14.19
N LEU A 583 25.80 2.35 14.31
CA LEU A 583 26.83 2.07 15.30
C LEU A 583 28.20 2.50 14.74
N LEU A 584 28.80 3.52 15.33
CA LEU A 584 30.16 3.93 14.94
C LEU A 584 31.19 2.86 15.29
N ALA A 585 32.40 2.97 14.74
CA ALA A 585 33.51 2.09 15.08
C ALA A 585 33.77 2.13 16.60
N GLY A 586 33.83 0.94 17.22
CA GLY A 586 33.98 0.81 18.66
C GLY A 586 33.58 -0.58 19.18
N ASN A 587 33.88 -0.81 20.45
CA ASN A 587 33.46 -2.00 21.18
C ASN A 587 32.35 -1.62 22.16
N TYR A 588 31.20 -2.29 22.09
CA TYR A 588 30.00 -1.96 22.84
C TYR A 588 29.69 -3.05 23.88
N PRO A 589 30.21 -2.96 25.11
CA PRO A 589 29.83 -3.87 26.18
C PRO A 589 28.41 -3.54 26.63
N CYS A 590 27.45 -4.41 26.32
CA CYS A 590 26.06 -4.21 26.69
C CYS A 590 25.43 -5.51 27.11
N GLU A 591 25.10 -5.70 28.38
CA GLU A 591 24.50 -6.97 28.86
C GLU A 591 22.97 -6.94 28.81
N GLN A 592 22.38 -5.79 28.49
CA GLN A 592 20.93 -5.57 28.41
C GLN A 592 20.34 -6.12 27.10
N ARG A 593 19.16 -6.74 27.17
CA ARG A 593 18.38 -7.11 25.98
C ARG A 593 17.82 -5.85 25.32
N LEU A 594 18.08 -5.67 24.04
CA LEU A 594 17.64 -4.50 23.27
C LEU A 594 16.46 -4.88 22.38
N VAL A 595 15.28 -4.31 22.62
CA VAL A 595 14.07 -4.62 21.86
C VAL A 595 13.92 -3.63 20.70
N LEU A 596 13.87 -4.14 19.46
CA LEU A 596 13.69 -3.37 18.24
C LEU A 596 12.31 -3.63 17.62
N ARG A 597 11.75 -2.62 16.97
CA ARG A 597 10.57 -2.81 16.10
C ARG A 597 10.98 -3.45 14.76
N ARG A 598 10.00 -4.02 14.07
CA ARG A 598 10.18 -4.58 12.72
C ARG A 598 10.54 -3.49 11.72
N GLY A 599 11.43 -3.83 10.78
CA GLY A 599 11.84 -2.93 9.69
C GLY A 599 12.88 -1.87 10.06
N VAL A 600 13.50 -1.97 11.24
CA VAL A 600 14.67 -1.17 11.62
C VAL A 600 15.94 -1.74 10.99
N ILE A 601 16.86 -0.86 10.58
CA ILE A 601 18.17 -1.21 10.04
C ILE A 601 19.23 -0.93 11.12
N VAL A 602 20.00 -1.93 11.54
CA VAL A 602 21.15 -1.76 12.43
C VAL A 602 22.43 -1.90 11.62
N LYS A 603 23.22 -0.84 11.54
CA LYS A 603 24.40 -0.78 10.68
C LYS A 603 25.65 -0.42 11.47
N GLY A 604 26.72 -1.19 11.31
CA GLY A 604 28.06 -0.85 11.77
C GLY A 604 28.94 -0.20 10.68
N GLU A 605 30.20 0.07 11.01
CA GLU A 605 31.22 0.56 10.07
C GLU A 605 32.02 -0.59 9.42
N GLY A 606 31.85 -1.82 9.89
CA GLY A 606 32.59 -3.00 9.43
C GLY A 606 32.73 -4.05 10.54
N THR A 607 32.83 -5.33 10.18
CA THR A 607 32.93 -6.42 11.16
C THR A 607 34.17 -6.30 12.06
N THR A 608 35.27 -5.74 11.56
CA THR A 608 36.47 -5.52 12.37
C THR A 608 36.42 -4.24 13.20
N GLN A 609 35.52 -3.30 12.87
CA GLN A 609 35.45 -1.95 13.42
C GLN A 609 34.34 -1.80 14.46
N THR A 610 33.18 -2.44 14.25
CA THR A 610 32.02 -2.35 15.13
C THR A 610 31.77 -3.71 15.78
N LYS A 611 31.98 -3.78 17.10
CA LYS A 611 31.86 -5.04 17.85
C LYS A 611 30.92 -4.91 19.04
N LEU A 612 29.94 -5.79 19.12
CA LEU A 612 28.94 -5.88 20.16
C LEU A 612 29.33 -6.95 21.17
N GLY A 613 29.37 -6.58 22.46
CA GLY A 613 29.87 -7.42 23.54
C GLY A 613 31.38 -7.32 23.75
N ALA A 614 31.86 -7.95 24.83
CA ALA A 614 33.28 -8.05 25.14
C ALA A 614 33.61 -9.41 25.79
N ILE A 615 34.86 -9.83 25.74
CA ILE A 615 35.30 -11.07 26.41
C ILE A 615 34.99 -10.96 27.92
N GLY A 616 34.23 -11.91 28.45
CA GLY A 616 33.80 -11.92 29.86
C GLY A 616 32.65 -10.98 30.21
N ARG A 617 32.13 -10.19 29.26
CA ARG A 617 30.92 -9.35 29.41
C ARG A 617 29.98 -9.61 28.24
N PRO A 618 29.03 -10.54 28.39
CA PRO A 618 28.20 -11.00 27.29
C PRO A 618 27.35 -9.88 26.70
N PHE A 619 27.15 -9.87 25.37
CA PHE A 619 26.16 -8.99 24.78
C PHE A 619 24.74 -9.48 25.11
N GLY A 620 23.90 -8.57 25.60
CA GLY A 620 22.48 -8.77 25.79
C GLY A 620 21.79 -8.68 24.43
N PRO A 621 20.92 -9.63 24.10
CA PRO A 621 20.53 -9.85 22.71
C PRO A 621 19.64 -8.78 22.11
N PHE A 622 19.67 -8.67 20.77
CA PHE A 622 18.62 -7.96 20.05
C PHE A 622 17.38 -8.86 19.97
N SER A 623 16.23 -8.35 20.41
CA SER A 623 14.95 -9.00 20.22
C SER A 623 14.11 -8.16 19.27
N VAL A 624 13.61 -8.77 18.19
CA VAL A 624 12.73 -8.10 17.25
C VAL A 624 11.28 -8.36 17.67
N GLY A 625 10.59 -7.32 18.14
CA GLY A 625 9.24 -7.39 18.72
C GLY A 625 8.08 -7.42 17.71
N TYR A 626 6.86 -7.26 18.21
CA TYR A 626 5.62 -7.18 17.42
C TYR A 626 5.44 -5.79 16.76
N GLY A 627 4.87 -5.75 15.56
CA GLY A 627 4.60 -4.51 14.80
C GLY A 627 4.17 -4.79 13.34
N PRO A 628 3.69 -3.78 12.58
CA PRO A 628 3.34 -3.93 11.17
C PRO A 628 4.55 -4.39 10.32
N HIS A 629 4.25 -4.96 9.16
CA HIS A 629 5.19 -5.64 8.25
C HIS A 629 6.51 -4.86 7.99
N GLY A 630 7.62 -5.57 7.79
CA GLY A 630 8.91 -4.97 7.40
C GLY A 630 10.12 -5.87 7.71
N THR A 631 11.15 -5.84 6.86
CA THR A 631 12.38 -6.62 7.03
C THR A 631 13.38 -5.89 7.94
N THR A 632 13.68 -6.46 9.11
CA THR A 632 14.76 -5.94 9.98
C THR A 632 16.12 -6.34 9.42
N GLN A 633 17.07 -5.41 9.38
CA GLN A 633 18.39 -5.65 8.76
C GLN A 633 19.53 -5.43 9.75
N PHE A 634 20.56 -6.29 9.70
CA PHE A 634 21.83 -6.05 10.38
C PHE A 634 22.97 -6.08 9.36
N LEU A 635 23.80 -5.05 9.39
CA LEU A 635 24.82 -4.79 8.38
C LEU A 635 26.17 -4.49 9.04
N GLN A 636 27.25 -5.11 8.57
CA GLN A 636 28.63 -4.68 8.81
C GLN A 636 29.07 -4.59 10.29
N LEU A 637 28.82 -5.63 11.09
CA LEU A 637 29.16 -5.64 12.52
C LEU A 637 29.48 -7.05 13.03
N SER A 638 30.07 -7.11 14.22
CA SER A 638 30.41 -8.37 14.89
C SER A 638 29.80 -8.51 16.27
N PHE A 639 29.57 -9.76 16.70
CA PHE A 639 29.18 -10.13 18.07
C PHE A 639 30.31 -10.93 18.72
N LEU A 640 30.81 -10.54 19.90
CA LEU A 640 32.06 -11.05 20.50
C LEU A 640 31.91 -12.02 21.69
N SER A 641 30.75 -12.12 22.31
CA SER A 641 30.44 -13.08 23.39
C SER A 641 28.95 -12.97 23.74
N SER A 642 28.33 -14.05 24.20
CA SER A 642 26.93 -14.04 24.68
C SER A 642 26.80 -14.68 26.05
N ALA A 643 25.75 -14.32 26.78
CA ALA A 643 25.44 -14.95 28.07
C ALA A 643 24.96 -16.39 27.82
N SER A 644 24.65 -17.12 28.88
CA SER A 644 24.19 -18.52 28.88
C SER A 644 23.02 -18.84 27.93
N ASP A 645 22.36 -17.83 27.33
CA ASP A 645 21.22 -17.98 26.42
C ASP A 645 21.54 -17.81 24.91
N GLY A 646 22.76 -17.43 24.50
CA GLY A 646 23.14 -17.26 23.08
C GLY A 646 23.17 -15.81 22.61
N ALA A 647 23.88 -15.52 21.52
CA ALA A 647 23.86 -14.22 20.85
C ALA A 647 22.52 -14.09 20.11
N ILE A 648 21.45 -13.85 20.87
CA ILE A 648 20.11 -14.00 20.35
C ILE A 648 19.77 -12.81 19.42
N LEU A 649 19.53 -13.10 18.13
CA LEU A 649 18.58 -12.37 17.29
C LEU A 649 17.25 -13.12 17.36
N SER A 650 16.55 -13.07 18.50
CA SER A 650 15.26 -13.77 18.66
C SER A 650 14.21 -12.92 18.02
N ALA A 651 13.60 -13.52 17.01
CA ALA A 651 12.58 -12.89 16.23
C ALA A 651 11.48 -13.93 16.00
N SER A 652 10.26 -13.56 16.41
CA SER A 652 9.06 -14.35 16.20
C SER A 652 8.30 -13.81 14.99
N SER A 653 8.04 -14.68 14.00
CA SER A 653 7.33 -14.36 12.75
C SER A 653 7.87 -13.12 11.99
N VAL A 654 9.13 -13.12 11.54
CA VAL A 654 9.78 -11.94 10.91
C VAL A 654 10.40 -12.21 9.54
N ASP A 655 10.60 -11.14 8.78
CA ASP A 655 11.61 -11.08 7.72
C ASP A 655 12.90 -10.47 8.28
N LEU A 656 14.02 -11.17 8.16
CA LEU A 656 15.34 -10.78 8.66
C LEU A 656 16.37 -10.78 7.52
N SER A 657 17.26 -9.78 7.49
CA SER A 657 18.43 -9.77 6.61
C SER A 657 19.71 -9.54 7.41
N LEU A 658 20.69 -10.44 7.26
CA LEU A 658 22.03 -10.31 7.82
C LEU A 658 23.05 -10.21 6.68
N ARG A 659 23.83 -9.13 6.65
CA ARG A 659 24.88 -8.92 5.64
C ARG A 659 26.17 -8.47 6.28
N ASP A 660 27.28 -9.14 5.94
CA ASP A 660 28.61 -8.82 6.51
C ASP A 660 28.58 -8.88 8.04
N ILE A 661 28.28 -10.04 8.60
CA ILE A 661 28.15 -10.27 10.04
C ILE A 661 29.13 -11.34 10.52
N ASP A 662 29.88 -11.04 11.58
CA ASP A 662 30.70 -12.05 12.28
C ASP A 662 30.16 -12.33 13.69
N PHE A 663 29.95 -13.60 13.99
CA PHE A 663 29.71 -14.11 15.34
C PHE A 663 31.00 -14.77 15.82
N LEU A 664 31.58 -14.27 16.90
CA LEU A 664 32.92 -14.62 17.37
C LEU A 664 32.86 -15.10 18.83
N SER A 665 33.49 -16.25 19.12
CA SER A 665 33.72 -16.79 20.48
C SER A 665 32.46 -16.87 21.36
N LEU A 666 31.35 -17.35 20.78
CA LEU A 666 30.07 -17.46 21.47
C LEU A 666 29.96 -18.74 22.30
N SER A 667 29.54 -18.62 23.56
CA SER A 667 29.30 -19.77 24.44
C SER A 667 27.95 -20.47 24.19
N ALA A 668 27.06 -19.86 23.40
CA ALA A 668 25.73 -20.36 23.08
C ALA A 668 25.40 -20.02 21.60
N PHE A 669 24.12 -20.03 21.19
CA PHE A 669 23.71 -19.95 19.76
C PHE A 669 24.16 -18.66 19.06
N GLY A 670 24.40 -18.71 17.75
CA GLY A 670 24.72 -17.53 16.92
C GLY A 670 23.49 -16.77 16.41
N LEU A 671 22.60 -17.45 15.69
CA LEU A 671 21.30 -16.95 15.22
C LEU A 671 20.21 -17.89 15.73
N ARG A 672 19.24 -17.36 16.49
CA ARG A 672 18.14 -18.13 17.06
C ARG A 672 16.80 -17.58 16.60
N LEU A 673 16.04 -18.35 15.85
CA LEU A 673 14.72 -17.96 15.35
C LEU A 673 13.63 -18.79 16.05
N ASP A 674 12.83 -18.15 16.91
CA ASP A 674 11.82 -18.82 17.73
C ASP A 674 10.41 -18.56 17.18
N ARG A 675 9.58 -19.61 16.99
CA ARG A 675 8.13 -19.59 16.64
C ARG A 675 7.69 -18.63 15.52
N GLY A 676 7.07 -19.16 14.46
CA GLY A 676 6.35 -18.35 13.46
C GLY A 676 6.65 -18.74 12.02
N VAL A 677 6.07 -17.97 11.08
CA VAL A 677 6.33 -18.02 9.63
C VAL A 677 7.14 -16.78 9.24
N GLY A 678 8.18 -16.92 8.43
CA GLY A 678 9.02 -15.80 7.99
C GLY A 678 10.20 -16.19 7.09
N ARG A 679 10.98 -15.18 6.67
CA ARG A 679 12.18 -15.38 5.85
C ARG A 679 13.43 -14.82 6.52
N ALA A 680 14.55 -15.51 6.41
CA ALA A 680 15.87 -14.98 6.78
C ALA A 680 16.81 -15.04 5.57
N SER A 681 17.41 -13.91 5.21
CA SER A 681 18.46 -13.84 4.20
C SER A 681 19.81 -13.63 4.88
N LEU A 682 20.78 -14.49 4.58
CA LEU A 682 22.13 -14.45 5.12
C LEU A 682 23.13 -14.27 3.98
N GLU A 683 23.87 -13.16 3.96
CA GLU A 683 24.90 -12.89 2.96
C GLU A 683 26.23 -12.55 3.65
N ARG A 684 27.28 -13.33 3.37
CA ARG A 684 28.61 -13.15 4.01
C ARG A 684 28.53 -13.14 5.54
N VAL A 685 27.93 -14.19 6.09
CA VAL A 685 27.80 -14.39 7.55
C VAL A 685 28.82 -15.41 8.02
N ARG A 686 29.61 -15.07 9.04
CA ARG A 686 30.62 -15.97 9.63
C ARG A 686 30.31 -16.25 11.10
N TYR A 687 30.40 -17.50 11.51
CA TYR A 687 30.31 -17.93 12.90
C TYR A 687 31.60 -18.67 13.25
N LEU A 688 32.42 -18.09 14.12
CA LEU A 688 33.78 -18.55 14.44
C LEU A 688 33.90 -18.85 15.93
N ASP A 689 34.52 -20.00 16.25
CA ASP A 689 34.82 -20.42 17.64
C ASP A 689 33.57 -20.56 18.54
N GLY A 690 32.49 -21.12 17.99
CA GLY A 690 31.24 -21.25 18.71
C GLY A 690 31.08 -22.56 19.48
N LYS A 691 30.45 -22.47 20.65
CA LYS A 691 30.19 -23.60 21.56
C LYS A 691 28.78 -24.21 21.45
N ALA A 692 27.89 -23.63 20.64
CA ALA A 692 26.56 -24.19 20.37
C ALA A 692 26.23 -24.09 18.87
N SER A 693 25.00 -24.46 18.49
CA SER A 693 24.53 -24.35 17.11
C SER A 693 24.65 -22.92 16.59
N ALA A 694 25.28 -22.75 15.43
CA ALA A 694 25.47 -21.44 14.83
C ALA A 694 24.12 -20.83 14.40
N ILE A 695 23.25 -21.66 13.82
CA ILE A 695 21.89 -21.29 13.45
C ILE A 695 20.94 -22.30 14.07
N TYR A 696 19.96 -21.81 14.82
CA TYR A 696 18.90 -22.62 15.42
C TYR A 696 17.54 -22.01 15.08
N SER A 697 16.61 -22.84 14.62
CA SER A 697 15.22 -22.43 14.37
C SER A 697 14.22 -23.45 14.90
N ASN A 698 13.18 -22.95 15.57
CA ASN A 698 12.08 -23.74 16.12
C ASN A 698 10.70 -23.38 15.51
N GLY A 699 10.68 -22.79 14.30
CA GLY A 699 9.47 -22.38 13.56
C GLY A 699 9.58 -22.68 12.07
N ASP A 700 8.49 -22.50 11.32
CA ASP A 700 8.46 -22.72 9.86
C ASP A 700 9.07 -21.52 9.12
N ILE A 701 10.39 -21.58 8.90
CA ILE A 701 11.15 -20.45 8.38
C ILE A 701 11.90 -20.85 7.12
N GLN A 702 11.89 -19.94 6.14
CA GLN A 702 12.74 -20.05 4.97
C GLN A 702 14.05 -19.26 5.18
N ILE A 703 15.18 -19.96 5.20
CA ILE A 703 16.51 -19.36 5.29
C ILE A 703 17.18 -19.47 3.92
N ASP A 704 17.57 -18.35 3.31
CA ASP A 704 18.40 -18.31 2.09
C ASP A 704 19.78 -17.71 2.41
N GLY A 705 20.79 -18.58 2.44
CA GLY A 705 22.16 -18.24 2.76
C GLY A 705 23.08 -18.29 1.55
N ARG A 706 23.91 -17.25 1.41
CA ARG A 706 25.00 -17.16 0.43
C ARG A 706 26.29 -16.75 1.13
N GLN A 707 27.38 -17.49 0.91
CA GLN A 707 28.66 -17.25 1.58
C GLN A 707 28.55 -17.32 3.11
N VAL A 708 27.83 -18.32 3.63
CA VAL A 708 27.72 -18.58 5.07
C VAL A 708 28.89 -19.47 5.49
N THR A 709 29.69 -19.02 6.45
CA THR A 709 30.81 -19.78 7.02
C THR A 709 30.54 -20.10 8.49
N ILE A 710 30.54 -21.37 8.87
CA ILE A 710 30.30 -21.81 10.25
C ILE A 710 31.49 -22.66 10.71
N GLN A 711 32.02 -22.35 11.90
CA GLN A 711 33.03 -23.12 12.62
C GLN A 711 32.57 -23.31 14.07
N SER A 712 31.94 -24.46 14.33
CA SER A 712 31.44 -24.88 15.64
C SER A 712 32.37 -25.93 16.24
N THR A 713 32.85 -25.71 17.46
CA THR A 713 33.90 -26.53 18.08
C THR A 713 33.37 -27.67 18.97
N ILE A 714 32.10 -27.63 19.39
CA ILE A 714 31.55 -28.66 20.31
C ILE A 714 30.11 -29.14 19.99
N SER A 715 29.41 -28.53 19.02
CA SER A 715 27.97 -28.76 18.78
C SER A 715 27.66 -28.82 17.27
N GLU A 716 26.39 -28.75 16.92
CA GLU A 716 25.84 -28.74 15.57
C GLU A 716 26.21 -27.43 14.84
N GLY A 717 26.17 -27.44 13.49
CA GLY A 717 26.33 -26.24 12.68
C GLY A 717 25.01 -25.49 12.55
N VAL A 718 24.05 -26.10 11.84
CA VAL A 718 22.69 -25.58 11.64
C VAL A 718 21.68 -26.60 12.14
N THR A 719 20.70 -26.14 12.91
CA THR A 719 19.58 -26.95 13.41
C THR A 719 18.27 -26.26 13.05
N LEU A 720 17.52 -26.82 12.11
CA LEU A 720 16.23 -26.29 11.65
C LEU A 720 15.13 -27.28 11.99
N ARG A 721 14.28 -26.98 12.99
CA ARG A 721 13.20 -27.90 13.39
C ARG A 721 12.01 -27.91 12.41
N ALA A 722 11.78 -26.80 11.70
CA ALA A 722 10.76 -26.70 10.66
C ALA A 722 11.12 -25.70 9.55
N GLY A 723 10.53 -25.83 8.37
CA GLY A 723 10.74 -24.94 7.22
C GLY A 723 11.83 -25.34 6.22
N ARG A 724 12.36 -24.33 5.50
CA ARG A 724 13.25 -24.52 4.35
C ARG A 724 14.62 -23.89 4.56
N LEU A 725 15.69 -24.63 4.32
CA LEU A 725 17.06 -24.14 4.34
C LEU A 725 17.66 -24.22 2.93
N ILE A 726 18.10 -23.08 2.41
CA ILE A 726 18.87 -22.98 1.19
C ILE A 726 20.24 -22.41 1.53
N LEU A 727 21.30 -23.11 1.14
CA LEU A 727 22.67 -22.67 1.33
C LEU A 727 23.44 -22.77 0.02
N ARG A 728 24.04 -21.66 -0.38
CA ARG A 728 24.86 -21.54 -1.60
C ARG A 728 26.23 -21.01 -1.26
N ASP A 729 27.26 -21.52 -1.94
CA ASP A 729 28.61 -20.98 -1.84
C ASP A 729 29.11 -20.91 -0.37
N SER A 730 28.75 -21.92 0.45
CA SER A 730 28.84 -21.88 1.92
C SER A 730 29.75 -22.98 2.47
N ALA A 731 30.32 -22.77 3.66
CA ALA A 731 31.23 -23.71 4.31
C ALA A 731 30.86 -23.92 5.78
N ILE A 732 30.56 -25.15 6.18
CA ILE A 732 30.17 -25.49 7.55
C ILE A 732 31.13 -26.54 8.10
N THR A 733 31.81 -26.20 9.19
CA THR A 733 32.59 -27.12 10.01
C THR A 733 31.94 -27.21 11.39
N ALA A 734 31.56 -28.41 11.80
CA ALA A 734 30.91 -28.64 13.09
C ALA A 734 31.43 -29.94 13.72
N PHE A 735 31.55 -29.98 15.05
CA PHE A 735 32.05 -31.18 15.72
C PHE A 735 31.12 -32.39 15.56
N ARG A 736 29.80 -32.21 15.78
CA ARG A 736 28.82 -33.31 15.75
C ARG A 736 28.07 -33.43 14.43
N THR A 737 27.18 -32.50 14.12
CA THR A 737 26.35 -32.54 12.91
C THR A 737 26.48 -31.22 12.16
N ALA A 738 26.78 -31.23 10.86
CA ALA A 738 26.88 -29.98 10.11
C ALA A 738 25.49 -29.35 9.92
N ILE A 739 24.52 -30.13 9.47
CA ILE A 739 23.12 -29.70 9.28
C ILE A 739 22.17 -30.76 9.84
N GLU A 740 21.29 -30.34 10.74
CA GLU A 740 20.14 -31.11 11.20
C GLU A 740 18.85 -30.39 10.76
N ILE A 741 17.99 -31.07 10.01
CA ILE A 741 16.69 -30.54 9.55
C ILE A 741 15.55 -31.47 9.96
N GLY A 742 14.49 -30.88 10.50
CA GLY A 742 13.32 -31.57 11.05
C GLY A 742 13.42 -31.97 12.53
N ALA A 743 12.41 -32.69 13.00
CA ALA A 743 12.33 -33.22 14.35
C ALA A 743 11.64 -34.60 14.36
N LEU A 744 11.95 -35.42 15.36
CA LEU A 744 11.44 -36.79 15.53
C LEU A 744 9.98 -36.90 15.99
N THR A 745 9.28 -35.79 16.26
CA THR A 745 7.89 -35.81 16.75
C THR A 745 6.90 -35.88 15.58
N GLU A 746 6.24 -37.04 15.45
CA GLU A 746 5.37 -37.48 14.36
C GLU A 746 4.07 -36.67 14.20
N GLY A 747 3.61 -36.47 12.94
CA GLY A 747 2.18 -36.33 12.62
C GLY A 747 1.69 -35.16 11.75
N GLY A 748 2.56 -34.33 11.16
CA GLY A 748 2.16 -33.22 10.26
C GLY A 748 2.50 -33.45 8.78
N PRO A 749 1.82 -32.80 7.81
CA PRO A 749 2.16 -32.91 6.38
C PRO A 749 3.56 -32.33 6.09
N LEU A 750 4.35 -33.02 5.25
CA LEU A 750 5.78 -32.75 4.94
C LEU A 750 6.06 -31.29 4.48
N PRO A 751 6.76 -30.44 5.28
CA PRO A 751 7.10 -29.08 4.84
C PRO A 751 8.60 -28.76 4.93
N HIS A 752 9.48 -29.75 5.13
CA HIS A 752 10.92 -29.51 5.32
C HIS A 752 11.72 -29.70 4.03
N HIS A 753 12.57 -28.73 3.73
CA HIS A 753 13.38 -28.75 2.51
C HIS A 753 14.79 -28.23 2.77
N LEU A 754 15.80 -28.98 2.36
CA LEU A 754 17.19 -28.55 2.33
C LEU A 754 17.65 -28.50 0.87
N LEU A 755 18.20 -27.36 0.47
CA LEU A 755 18.97 -27.21 -0.76
C LEU A 755 20.39 -26.75 -0.42
N LEU A 756 21.38 -27.56 -0.78
CA LEU A 756 22.79 -27.25 -0.63
C LEU A 756 23.45 -27.21 -2.01
N GLU A 757 24.08 -26.09 -2.35
CA GLU A 757 24.69 -25.88 -3.66
C GLU A 757 26.09 -25.26 -3.52
N ARG A 758 27.09 -25.77 -4.27
CA ARG A 758 28.46 -25.23 -4.27
C ARG A 758 29.05 -25.03 -2.86
N SER A 759 28.82 -25.99 -1.97
CA SER A 759 29.10 -25.83 -0.54
C SER A 759 29.93 -26.99 0.03
N THR A 760 30.59 -26.74 1.15
CA THR A 760 31.41 -27.75 1.85
C THR A 760 30.90 -27.96 3.27
N LEU A 761 30.65 -29.22 3.65
CA LEU A 761 30.33 -29.61 5.02
C LEU A 761 31.44 -30.49 5.59
N SER A 762 31.85 -30.24 6.83
CA SER A 762 32.88 -30.99 7.54
C SER A 762 32.44 -31.29 8.97
N ALA A 763 32.02 -32.52 9.27
CA ALA A 763 31.48 -32.89 10.58
C ALA A 763 31.48 -34.41 10.82
N TYR A 764 31.17 -34.84 12.06
CA TYR A 764 31.00 -36.27 12.36
C TYR A 764 29.77 -36.84 11.63
N HIS A 765 28.68 -36.07 11.55
CA HIS A 765 27.55 -36.26 10.64
C HIS A 765 27.45 -35.07 9.68
N GLY A 766 27.37 -35.31 8.36
CA GLY A 766 27.18 -34.24 7.38
C GLY A 766 25.77 -33.65 7.49
N VAL A 767 24.78 -34.35 6.97
CA VAL A 767 23.36 -33.98 7.02
C VAL A 767 22.58 -35.05 7.79
N ARG A 768 21.79 -34.65 8.77
CA ARG A 768 20.72 -35.48 9.35
C ARG A 768 19.37 -34.85 9.04
N SER A 769 18.50 -35.63 8.42
CA SER A 769 17.17 -35.20 7.99
C SER A 769 16.11 -36.03 8.68
N TYR A 770 15.05 -35.38 9.17
CA TYR A 770 13.84 -35.98 9.72
C TYR A 770 12.64 -35.46 8.95
N HIS A 771 11.97 -36.30 8.16
CA HIS A 771 10.81 -35.92 7.34
C HIS A 771 11.09 -34.74 6.39
N ALA A 772 12.26 -34.72 5.72
CA ALA A 772 12.64 -33.62 4.84
C ALA A 772 13.17 -34.07 3.47
N ASN A 773 12.91 -33.26 2.46
CA ASN A 773 13.53 -33.39 1.15
C ASN A 773 14.92 -32.74 1.16
N VAL A 774 15.94 -33.50 0.77
CA VAL A 774 17.35 -33.08 0.78
C VAL A 774 17.89 -33.04 -0.66
N GLU A 775 18.28 -31.86 -1.11
CA GLU A 775 18.90 -31.65 -2.40
C GLU A 775 20.34 -31.15 -2.21
N VAL A 776 21.31 -31.86 -2.78
CA VAL A 776 22.73 -31.53 -2.68
C VAL A 776 23.37 -31.53 -4.06
N PHE A 777 23.87 -30.38 -4.48
CA PHE A 777 24.45 -30.17 -5.81
C PHE A 777 25.83 -29.55 -5.72
N ASP A 778 26.75 -30.02 -6.57
CA ASP A 778 28.06 -29.40 -6.78
C ASP A 778 28.83 -29.16 -5.46
N SER A 779 28.71 -30.08 -4.50
CA SER A 779 29.15 -29.88 -3.11
C SER A 779 30.12 -30.97 -2.61
N GLU A 780 30.75 -30.73 -1.45
CA GLU A 780 31.63 -31.72 -0.80
C GLU A 780 31.25 -31.91 0.67
N LEU A 781 31.02 -33.16 1.08
CA LEU A 781 30.77 -33.57 2.46
C LEU A 781 31.96 -34.41 2.95
N VAL A 782 32.56 -34.00 4.07
CA VAL A 782 33.77 -34.62 4.64
C VAL A 782 33.54 -35.01 6.10
N GLY A 783 33.77 -36.29 6.41
CA GLY A 783 33.71 -36.81 7.76
C GLY A 783 34.94 -36.43 8.58
N ILE A 784 34.72 -35.91 9.79
CA ILE A 784 35.80 -35.65 10.76
C ILE A 784 35.75 -36.69 11.88
N GLY A 785 36.81 -37.47 12.02
CA GLY A 785 36.91 -38.54 13.02
C GLY A 785 37.89 -39.62 12.60
N GLN A 786 38.70 -40.10 13.55
CA GLN A 786 39.59 -41.25 13.36
C GLN A 786 39.39 -42.22 14.54
N PRO A 787 38.88 -43.45 14.32
CA PRO A 787 38.42 -43.98 13.03
C PRO A 787 37.20 -43.22 12.48
N ALA A 788 36.96 -43.34 11.17
CA ALA A 788 35.81 -42.72 10.52
C ALA A 788 34.49 -43.17 11.19
N GLY A 789 33.66 -42.21 11.56
CA GLY A 789 32.37 -42.41 12.23
C GLY A 789 31.22 -41.73 11.49
N GLY A 790 30.02 -41.82 12.07
CA GLY A 790 28.83 -41.08 11.61
C GLY A 790 28.38 -41.33 10.16
N TYR A 791 27.63 -40.36 9.62
CA TYR A 791 26.90 -40.45 8.35
C TYR A 791 27.18 -39.23 7.48
N GLY A 792 27.43 -39.41 6.19
CA GLY A 792 27.49 -38.29 5.25
C GLY A 792 26.11 -37.64 5.10
N ILE A 793 25.11 -38.42 4.70
CA ILE A 793 23.70 -38.04 4.71
C ILE A 793 22.91 -39.15 5.41
N ASP A 794 22.20 -38.81 6.48
CA ASP A 794 21.31 -39.69 7.24
C ASP A 794 19.86 -39.22 7.03
N LEU A 795 19.08 -40.01 6.29
CA LEU A 795 17.68 -39.72 5.94
C LEU A 795 16.76 -40.56 6.84
N VAL A 796 16.08 -39.89 7.76
CA VAL A 796 15.01 -40.46 8.58
C VAL A 796 13.69 -39.93 8.01
N ASP A 797 13.21 -40.60 6.96
CA ASP A 797 12.07 -40.19 6.10
C ASP A 797 12.33 -38.99 5.17
N GLY A 798 11.62 -38.97 4.04
CA GLY A 798 11.78 -37.98 2.96
C GLY A 798 12.64 -38.47 1.78
N SER A 799 12.83 -37.58 0.79
CA SER A 799 13.59 -37.88 -0.43
C SER A 799 14.96 -37.20 -0.44
N ALA A 800 15.92 -37.76 -1.17
CA ALA A 800 17.20 -37.12 -1.42
C ALA A 800 17.57 -37.12 -2.91
N THR A 801 18.07 -35.99 -3.39
CA THR A 801 18.69 -35.86 -4.71
C THR A 801 20.11 -35.34 -4.51
N VAL A 802 21.10 -36.10 -4.98
CA VAL A 802 22.51 -35.76 -4.84
C VAL A 802 23.17 -35.82 -6.21
N ALA A 803 23.64 -34.68 -6.71
CA ALA A 803 24.33 -34.64 -8.00
C ALA A 803 25.66 -33.88 -7.98
N ARG A 804 26.63 -34.35 -8.77
CA ARG A 804 27.99 -33.75 -8.90
C ARG A 804 28.64 -33.46 -7.54
N THR A 805 28.43 -34.35 -6.58
CA THR A 805 28.77 -34.15 -5.17
C THR A 805 29.69 -35.27 -4.68
N ARG A 806 30.69 -34.92 -3.87
CA ARG A 806 31.60 -35.87 -3.23
C ARG A 806 31.25 -36.04 -1.75
N ILE A 807 31.11 -37.28 -1.28
CA ILE A 807 30.84 -37.63 0.11
C ILE A 807 31.93 -38.59 0.58
N ARG A 808 32.76 -38.20 1.56
CA ARG A 808 33.90 -39.03 2.00
C ARG A 808 34.20 -38.94 3.49
N GLY A 809 34.89 -39.94 4.02
CA GLY A 809 35.43 -39.91 5.39
C GLY A 809 34.42 -40.26 6.49
N PHE A 810 33.25 -40.77 6.12
CA PHE A 810 32.20 -41.22 7.06
C PHE A 810 32.21 -42.75 7.20
N MET A 811 31.66 -43.25 8.31
CA MET A 811 31.38 -44.69 8.45
C MET A 811 30.32 -45.15 7.45
N SER A 812 29.30 -44.32 7.22
CA SER A 812 28.32 -44.54 6.16
C SER A 812 28.19 -43.29 5.28
N GLY A 813 28.21 -43.46 3.96
CA GLY A 813 28.16 -42.36 3.00
C GLY A 813 26.77 -41.73 2.95
N LEU A 814 25.80 -42.47 2.42
CA LEU A 814 24.37 -42.12 2.48
C LEU A 814 23.62 -43.28 3.12
N SER A 815 22.89 -43.00 4.18
CA SER A 815 22.05 -43.96 4.87
C SER A 815 20.62 -43.47 4.91
N ARG A 816 19.69 -44.38 4.63
CA ARG A 816 18.29 -44.22 5.00
C ARG A 816 18.01 -45.08 6.24
N SER A 817 17.79 -44.44 7.38
CA SER A 817 17.76 -45.07 8.71
C SER A 817 16.33 -45.23 9.27
N TYR A 818 16.15 -46.25 10.12
CA TYR A 818 14.85 -46.74 10.62
C TYR A 818 14.44 -46.09 11.96
N TRP A 819 13.23 -45.52 12.06
CA TRP A 819 12.53 -45.32 13.34
C TRP A 819 11.01 -45.58 13.31
N SER A 820 10.34 -45.71 12.15
CA SER A 820 8.95 -46.23 12.08
C SER A 820 8.62 -46.86 10.71
N PRO A 821 7.63 -47.78 10.64
CA PRO A 821 7.28 -48.57 9.46
C PRO A 821 6.48 -47.85 8.35
N ASP A 822 6.19 -46.54 8.46
CA ASP A 822 5.27 -45.79 7.58
C ASP A 822 5.93 -44.67 6.73
N HIS A 823 7.13 -44.88 6.18
CA HIS A 823 7.97 -43.81 5.60
C HIS A 823 8.29 -43.98 4.11
N SER A 824 7.92 -42.97 3.29
CA SER A 824 8.04 -42.95 1.83
C SER A 824 9.08 -41.92 1.34
N GLY A 825 9.79 -42.21 0.26
CA GLY A 825 10.77 -41.26 -0.29
C GLY A 825 11.75 -41.87 -1.30
N ASN A 826 12.20 -41.06 -2.25
CA ASN A 826 13.11 -41.48 -3.32
C ASN A 826 14.53 -41.00 -3.05
N VAL A 827 15.53 -41.80 -3.45
CA VAL A 827 16.94 -41.41 -3.44
C VAL A 827 17.46 -41.44 -4.87
N ASP A 828 17.94 -40.31 -5.37
CA ASP A 828 18.56 -40.18 -6.69
C ASP A 828 20.00 -39.67 -6.55
N LEU A 829 20.94 -40.40 -7.16
CA LEU A 829 22.36 -40.14 -7.16
C LEU A 829 22.84 -40.04 -8.61
N ASP A 830 23.33 -38.88 -9.03
CA ASP A 830 23.82 -38.66 -10.39
C ASP A 830 25.19 -37.97 -10.41
N GLN A 831 26.20 -38.60 -11.00
CA GLN A 831 27.58 -38.11 -10.96
C GLN A 831 28.07 -37.87 -9.51
N ALA A 832 27.63 -38.71 -8.57
CA ALA A 832 28.05 -38.67 -7.18
C ALA A 832 29.31 -39.54 -6.95
N ASP A 833 30.20 -39.08 -6.08
CA ASP A 833 31.43 -39.78 -5.65
C ASP A 833 31.34 -40.04 -4.14
N VAL A 834 30.90 -41.24 -3.76
CA VAL A 834 30.65 -41.65 -2.36
C VAL A 834 31.74 -42.63 -1.92
N ALA A 835 32.51 -42.28 -0.89
CA ALA A 835 33.57 -43.10 -0.33
C ALA A 835 33.46 -43.22 1.20
N ALA A 836 32.94 -44.36 1.65
CA ALA A 836 32.71 -44.63 3.07
C ALA A 836 33.66 -45.70 3.63
N ALA A 837 34.02 -45.57 4.90
CA ALA A 837 34.84 -46.57 5.59
C ALA A 837 34.09 -47.89 5.85
N GLY A 838 32.77 -47.82 6.03
CA GLY A 838 31.89 -48.98 6.20
C GLY A 838 30.94 -49.14 5.02
N TRP A 839 29.80 -48.45 5.05
CA TRP A 839 28.72 -48.63 4.07
C TRP A 839 28.66 -47.45 3.10
N GLY A 840 28.79 -47.66 1.79
CA GLY A 840 28.70 -46.58 0.81
C GLY A 840 27.31 -45.94 0.79
N VAL A 841 26.34 -46.69 0.27
CA VAL A 841 24.91 -46.36 0.28
C VAL A 841 24.15 -47.48 0.97
N VAL A 842 23.30 -47.13 1.94
CA VAL A 842 22.37 -48.05 2.61
C VAL A 842 20.95 -47.62 2.32
N PHE A 843 20.17 -48.50 1.68
CA PHE A 843 18.80 -48.20 1.27
C PHE A 843 17.84 -49.34 1.62
N GLY A 844 16.73 -48.99 2.28
CA GLY A 844 15.63 -49.90 2.60
C GLY A 844 14.36 -49.14 3.03
N SER A 845 13.16 -49.72 2.80
CA SER A 845 11.86 -49.06 3.04
C SER A 845 10.67 -50.03 3.29
N ASP A 846 9.44 -49.50 3.21
CA ASP A 846 8.12 -50.10 3.45
C ASP A 846 7.24 -50.28 2.17
N ARG A 847 7.86 -50.47 0.99
CA ARG A 847 7.30 -50.74 -0.36
C ARG A 847 7.16 -49.53 -1.28
N THR A 848 7.29 -48.29 -0.81
CA THR A 848 7.01 -47.09 -1.64
C THR A 848 8.24 -46.35 -2.16
N GLY A 849 9.42 -46.50 -1.54
CA GLY A 849 10.64 -45.78 -1.95
C GLY A 849 11.34 -46.37 -3.17
N ALA A 850 11.92 -45.50 -4.02
CA ALA A 850 12.78 -45.88 -5.14
C ALA A 850 14.23 -45.38 -4.94
N LEU A 851 15.20 -46.16 -5.40
CA LEU A 851 16.61 -45.77 -5.50
C LEU A 851 17.03 -45.72 -6.96
N ARG A 852 17.59 -44.60 -7.40
CA ARG A 852 18.22 -44.43 -8.71
C ARG A 852 19.68 -44.02 -8.54
N ILE A 853 20.57 -44.72 -9.23
CA ILE A 853 22.00 -44.38 -9.25
C ILE A 853 22.46 -44.33 -10.71
N ARG A 854 23.09 -43.22 -11.09
CA ARG A 854 23.60 -42.94 -12.44
C ARG A 854 24.98 -42.32 -12.40
N ARG A 855 25.86 -42.76 -13.31
CA ARG A 855 27.18 -42.18 -13.58
C ARG A 855 28.01 -41.93 -12.31
N SER A 856 27.80 -42.76 -11.29
CA SER A 856 28.29 -42.51 -9.94
C SER A 856 29.33 -43.55 -9.52
N MET A 857 30.26 -43.13 -8.67
CA MET A 857 31.26 -43.99 -8.05
C MET A 857 30.91 -44.13 -6.57
N ILE A 858 30.70 -45.37 -6.11
CA ILE A 858 30.36 -45.66 -4.73
C ILE A 858 31.34 -46.70 -4.20
N SER A 859 31.98 -46.40 -3.08
CA SER A 859 32.91 -47.28 -2.39
C SER A 859 32.57 -47.42 -0.90
N GLY A 860 32.69 -48.63 -0.36
CA GLY A 860 32.42 -48.93 1.05
C GLY A 860 33.24 -50.10 1.57
N GLY A 861 33.86 -49.98 2.75
CA GLY A 861 34.64 -51.07 3.34
C GLY A 861 33.85 -52.37 3.55
N SER A 862 32.61 -52.29 4.03
CA SER A 862 31.71 -53.43 4.21
C SER A 862 30.87 -53.71 2.97
N ALA A 863 30.20 -52.68 2.43
CA ALA A 863 29.60 -52.76 1.12
C ALA A 863 29.47 -51.40 0.44
N ALA A 864 29.58 -51.36 -0.89
CA ALA A 864 29.31 -50.12 -1.65
C ALA A 864 27.81 -49.81 -1.66
N LEU A 865 26.95 -50.79 -1.98
CA LEU A 865 25.51 -50.66 -1.88
C LEU A 865 24.94 -51.80 -1.03
N ARG A 866 24.27 -51.44 0.07
CA ARG A 866 23.51 -52.38 0.91
C ARG A 866 22.02 -52.11 0.77
N LEU A 867 21.28 -53.13 0.37
CA LEU A 867 19.83 -53.13 0.23
C LEU A 867 19.20 -53.99 1.30
N TRP A 868 18.08 -53.54 1.87
CA TRP A 868 17.35 -54.26 2.90
C TRP A 868 15.88 -53.86 2.92
N GLY A 869 15.03 -54.58 3.66
CA GLY A 869 13.59 -54.29 3.74
C GLY A 869 12.86 -54.46 2.39
N SER A 870 11.81 -53.67 2.17
CA SER A 870 11.06 -53.64 0.91
C SER A 870 11.24 -52.30 0.18
N PHE A 871 11.01 -52.24 -1.12
CA PHE A 871 11.12 -51.00 -1.91
C PHE A 871 10.37 -51.15 -3.24
N ALA A 872 10.05 -50.03 -3.87
CA ALA A 872 9.35 -49.99 -5.15
C ALA A 872 10.25 -50.38 -6.33
N SER A 873 11.46 -49.81 -6.38
CA SER A 873 12.46 -50.12 -7.41
C SER A 873 13.87 -49.74 -6.97
N VAL A 874 14.86 -50.47 -7.50
CA VAL A 874 16.27 -50.10 -7.43
C VAL A 874 16.82 -50.12 -8.86
N ASP A 875 17.12 -48.93 -9.36
CA ASP A 875 17.59 -48.68 -10.70
C ASP A 875 19.03 -48.18 -10.67
N LEU A 876 19.97 -49.10 -10.79
CA LEU A 876 21.40 -48.84 -11.01
C LEU A 876 21.75 -48.88 -12.50
N GLY A 877 20.76 -48.94 -13.38
CA GLY A 877 20.89 -48.99 -14.82
C GLY A 877 19.87 -49.95 -15.43
N THR A 878 19.11 -49.48 -16.41
CA THR A 878 18.13 -50.31 -17.14
C THR A 878 18.63 -50.65 -18.54
N ALA A 879 17.92 -51.54 -19.24
CA ALA A 879 18.21 -51.83 -20.64
C ALA A 879 18.01 -50.59 -21.56
N ALA A 880 17.12 -49.68 -21.17
CA ALA A 880 16.86 -48.45 -21.92
C ALA A 880 17.89 -47.34 -21.61
N GLU A 881 18.50 -47.38 -20.43
CA GLU A 881 19.43 -46.37 -19.95
C GLU A 881 20.47 -47.02 -19.03
N THR A 882 21.67 -47.28 -19.57
CA THR A 882 22.76 -47.88 -18.79
C THR A 882 23.17 -46.98 -17.64
N GLY A 883 23.44 -47.58 -16.48
CA GLY A 883 23.80 -46.83 -15.28
C GLY A 883 25.17 -46.17 -15.32
N ALA A 884 26.15 -46.83 -15.96
CA ALA A 884 27.56 -46.41 -15.97
C ALA A 884 28.12 -46.16 -14.56
N ASN A 885 27.73 -46.99 -13.60
CA ASN A 885 28.11 -46.88 -12.20
C ASN A 885 29.32 -47.75 -11.87
N ALA A 886 30.11 -47.36 -10.87
CA ALA A 886 31.18 -48.16 -10.31
C ALA A 886 30.94 -48.37 -8.81
N LEU A 887 30.59 -49.59 -8.42
CA LEU A 887 30.43 -49.99 -7.03
C LEU A 887 31.66 -50.78 -6.60
N SER A 888 32.31 -50.37 -5.51
CA SER A 888 33.51 -51.04 -5.02
C SER A 888 33.52 -51.24 -3.50
N SER A 889 34.18 -52.31 -3.05
CA SER A 889 34.29 -52.65 -1.64
C SER A 889 35.70 -53.07 -1.25
N SER A 890 35.92 -53.25 0.05
CA SER A 890 37.13 -53.94 0.51
C SER A 890 37.12 -55.41 0.05
N PRO A 891 38.27 -56.11 0.08
CA PRO A 891 38.36 -57.52 -0.28
C PRO A 891 37.50 -58.47 0.57
N THR A 892 37.11 -58.04 1.78
CA THR A 892 36.23 -58.81 2.68
C THR A 892 34.77 -58.34 2.63
N GLY A 893 34.47 -57.31 1.86
CA GLY A 893 33.14 -56.75 1.68
C GLY A 893 32.50 -57.14 0.35
N HIS A 894 31.35 -56.53 0.05
CA HIS A 894 30.59 -56.76 -1.19
C HIS A 894 30.32 -55.45 -1.92
N ALA A 895 30.51 -55.39 -3.24
CA ALA A 895 30.13 -54.20 -4.00
C ALA A 895 28.60 -53.98 -3.96
N LEU A 896 27.83 -55.07 -4.04
CA LEU A 896 26.38 -55.10 -3.85
C LEU A 896 25.98 -56.17 -2.82
N LEU A 897 25.34 -55.74 -1.74
CA LEU A 897 24.79 -56.62 -0.70
C LEU A 897 23.26 -56.48 -0.68
N ASP A 898 22.55 -57.51 -1.12
CA ASP A 898 21.10 -57.64 -1.01
C ASP A 898 20.76 -58.50 0.22
N ASP A 899 20.42 -57.81 1.32
CA ASP A 899 20.13 -58.39 2.64
C ASP A 899 18.61 -58.51 2.89
N ARG A 900 17.80 -58.56 1.82
CA ARG A 900 16.35 -58.73 1.96
C ARG A 900 16.01 -60.17 2.38
N GLY A 901 15.30 -60.32 3.51
CA GLY A 901 14.84 -61.62 4.01
C GLY A 901 13.69 -62.28 3.24
N ALA A 902 13.17 -61.66 2.18
CA ALA A 902 12.09 -62.18 1.34
C ALA A 902 12.21 -61.68 -0.12
N VAL A 903 11.47 -62.32 -1.03
CA VAL A 903 11.41 -61.94 -2.45
C VAL A 903 10.88 -60.51 -2.60
N GLY A 904 11.66 -59.62 -3.22
CA GLY A 904 11.29 -58.22 -3.46
C GLY A 904 11.38 -57.78 -4.93
N ALA A 905 11.20 -56.48 -5.18
CA ALA A 905 11.33 -55.90 -6.52
C ALA A 905 12.70 -56.23 -7.16
N PRO A 906 12.76 -56.46 -8.49
CA PRO A 906 14.04 -56.68 -9.18
C PRO A 906 15.00 -55.51 -8.98
N ILE A 907 16.30 -55.80 -8.94
CA ILE A 907 17.37 -54.80 -8.96
C ILE A 907 17.91 -54.76 -10.39
N ASP A 908 17.75 -53.64 -11.08
CA ASP A 908 18.29 -53.43 -12.42
C ASP A 908 19.66 -52.75 -12.29
N ALA A 909 20.72 -53.41 -12.74
CA ALA A 909 22.12 -52.98 -12.60
C ALA A 909 22.87 -52.92 -13.94
N MET A 910 22.14 -52.69 -15.03
CA MET A 910 22.67 -52.70 -16.39
C MET A 910 23.79 -51.66 -16.58
N GLY A 911 24.97 -52.12 -16.96
CA GLY A 911 26.13 -51.26 -17.14
C GLY A 911 26.74 -50.74 -15.83
N THR A 912 26.45 -51.39 -14.70
CA THR A 912 27.15 -51.18 -13.42
C THR A 912 28.32 -52.15 -13.30
N THR A 913 29.49 -51.63 -12.93
CA THR A 913 30.67 -52.44 -12.60
C THR A 913 30.72 -52.69 -11.09
N LEU A 914 31.03 -53.92 -10.69
CA LEU A 914 31.21 -54.34 -9.30
C LEU A 914 32.67 -54.73 -9.09
N ASN A 915 33.41 -54.01 -8.22
CA ASN A 915 34.85 -54.22 -7.99
C ASN A 915 35.69 -54.31 -9.27
N GLY A 916 35.32 -53.52 -10.30
CA GLY A 916 35.98 -53.52 -11.62
C GLY A 916 35.53 -54.64 -12.56
N ASN A 917 34.72 -55.58 -12.09
CA ASN A 917 34.15 -56.66 -12.90
C ASN A 917 32.78 -56.25 -13.47
N SER A 918 32.55 -56.54 -14.74
CA SER A 918 31.25 -56.37 -15.39
C SER A 918 30.53 -57.71 -15.48
N TYR A 919 29.24 -57.72 -15.16
CA TYR A 919 28.36 -58.88 -15.26
C TYR A 919 27.32 -58.60 -16.36
N SER A 920 26.76 -59.63 -17.00
CA SER A 920 25.88 -59.45 -18.17
C SER A 920 24.74 -60.47 -18.23
N GLY A 921 24.04 -60.66 -17.11
CA GLY A 921 23.02 -61.71 -16.99
C GLY A 921 22.10 -61.53 -15.79
N GLU A 922 21.14 -62.44 -15.66
CA GLU A 922 20.19 -62.47 -14.55
C GLU A 922 20.66 -63.47 -13.48
N LEU A 923 20.73 -63.03 -12.23
CA LEU A 923 20.96 -63.89 -11.07
C LEU A 923 19.68 -64.04 -10.26
N ARG A 924 19.26 -65.28 -10.01
CA ARG A 924 18.06 -65.65 -9.24
C ARG A 924 18.43 -66.53 -8.06
N GLY A 925 17.95 -66.21 -6.86
CA GLY A 925 18.19 -67.03 -5.66
C GLY A 925 19.34 -66.52 -4.77
N PRO A 926 19.49 -67.07 -3.55
CA PRO A 926 20.65 -66.77 -2.71
C PRO A 926 21.95 -67.04 -3.48
N SER A 927 22.90 -66.10 -3.43
CA SER A 927 24.18 -66.18 -4.14
C SER A 927 25.25 -65.48 -3.32
N SER A 928 26.45 -66.05 -3.25
CA SER A 928 27.62 -65.46 -2.59
C SER A 928 28.76 -65.29 -3.59
N THR A 929 28.44 -64.72 -4.75
CA THR A 929 29.42 -64.37 -5.78
C THR A 929 30.47 -63.40 -5.19
N PRO A 930 31.74 -63.51 -5.59
CA PRO A 930 32.70 -62.44 -5.35
C PRO A 930 32.06 -61.13 -5.83
N ASP A 931 32.03 -60.11 -4.95
CA ASP A 931 31.47 -58.78 -5.20
C ASP A 931 29.93 -58.62 -5.06
N LEU A 932 29.15 -59.72 -5.01
CA LEU A 932 27.69 -59.68 -4.80
C LEU A 932 27.21 -60.75 -3.80
N MET A 933 26.42 -60.35 -2.80
CA MET A 933 25.76 -61.26 -1.88
C MET A 933 24.23 -61.07 -1.88
N GLN A 934 23.46 -62.17 -2.00
CA GLN A 934 22.00 -62.21 -1.87
C GLN A 934 21.59 -63.18 -0.75
N SER A 935 20.77 -62.72 0.20
CA SER A 935 20.36 -63.54 1.37
C SER A 935 19.10 -64.39 1.16
N ALA A 936 18.26 -64.08 0.16
CA ALA A 936 17.01 -64.79 -0.15
C ALA A 936 16.77 -64.94 -1.67
N ALA A 937 15.60 -65.46 -2.06
CA ALA A 937 15.24 -65.74 -3.45
C ALA A 937 14.90 -64.50 -4.29
N ASN A 938 15.89 -63.63 -4.52
CA ASN A 938 15.75 -62.36 -5.23
C ASN A 938 16.25 -62.41 -6.69
N VAL A 939 16.02 -61.32 -7.42
CA VAL A 939 16.42 -61.14 -8.82
C VAL A 939 17.28 -59.90 -8.97
N VAL A 940 18.49 -60.05 -9.53
CA VAL A 940 19.38 -58.96 -9.95
C VAL A 940 19.69 -59.12 -11.44
N ARG A 941 19.54 -58.04 -12.22
CA ARG A 941 19.76 -58.01 -13.67
C ARG A 941 20.98 -57.15 -13.99
N PHE A 942 21.96 -57.70 -14.70
CA PHE A 942 23.22 -57.03 -15.04
C PHE A 942 23.39 -56.77 -16.53
#